data_AF-V4B9N8-F1
#
_entry.id   AF-V4B9N8-F1
#
_cell.length_a   1.000
_cell.length_b   1.000
_cell.length_c   1.000
_cell.angle_alpha   90.00
_cell.angle_beta   90.00
_cell.angle_gamma   90.00
#
_symmetry.space_group_name_H-M   'P 1'
#
loop_
_entity.id
_entity.type
_entity.pdbx_description
1 polymer ?
#
loop_
_entity_poly.entity_id
_entity_poly.type
_entity_poly.pdbx_seq_one_letter_code
_entity_poly.pdbx_strand_id
1 'polypeptide(L)'
;MPNNHRSRLMNIFTKYRDIFASSDTELGQTDTVKMKIDVGDHPPIKLRPYRTPLNKTKIVDKEIDDMLGAGIIAHSDPVLPLDNILKPRRKFLGEGDFHQIALENQHRSFLQVYKNVKKAKKRQAKYANKNTKNIEFKVGDPVYYKNFLRKNKLEDRWTPYYRIVEKTSSVSYRIKSQLTGKKTTKAHAEQLRLAKIDEWDIPTDEQRLRQAKKIWNWLNRVKTKCAVVIFLVIAYPMVKMLIKEGLFIADYHILKTTNLLKPIHPSAGFSPVGDTFASYVYSAYYDNRSTTAEIQITVLFTASPATYFFTCIVWDLDNKPIKLRGRLEYIPDFRKPRYSSGFVRCSLGGIQDRLTEISLIPTSTKYRYTNMTYPQNILTIKYADSHFKRNVTRCIQPMYNYTNRINIIQMIEYDRLMGTDHFDLYDYENNSALDILEYYKKKGIVEIHPWKLPIPSNSGEDVHHHAQYLHMHDCLMRNLHVSRYVLFADIDELVVSRKYHTWKEIVDDHKACDSLSFQNAFFFPGLTKELFPFKELAKTYDLNTFLWTNHSEFYSHGERSKVLVDPQQIWICKIHAVKYFVSSFNKECFLDPNDVFLHHYRPAVSDSVKYQNVDMLGRSERLIKNIVLVIRETNVDKN
;
A
#
# COMPACT_ATOMS: atom_id res chain seq x y z
N MET A 1 34.03 51.65 26.98
CA MET A 1 34.90 51.51 28.18
C MET A 1 35.67 52.80 28.38
N PRO A 2 35.86 53.29 29.61
CA PRO A 2 36.73 54.43 29.88
C PRO A 2 38.18 54.11 29.49
N ASN A 3 38.91 55.06 28.90
CA ASN A 3 40.26 54.85 28.35
C ASN A 3 41.26 54.23 29.34
N ASN A 4 41.09 54.48 30.65
CA ASN A 4 41.94 53.93 31.70
C ASN A 4 41.82 52.39 31.86
N HIS A 5 40.65 51.82 31.56
CA HIS A 5 40.44 50.37 31.62
C HIS A 5 41.06 49.64 30.43
N ARG A 6 41.08 50.29 29.25
CA ARG A 6 41.69 49.73 28.04
C ARG A 6 43.20 49.55 28.18
N SER A 7 43.87 50.52 28.79
CA SER A 7 45.32 50.44 29.06
C SER A 7 45.66 49.34 30.06
N ARG A 8 44.86 49.17 31.11
CA ARG A 8 45.02 48.06 32.08
C ARG A 8 44.82 46.69 31.44
N LEU A 9 43.79 46.53 30.61
CA LEU A 9 43.51 45.29 29.88
C LEU A 9 44.63 44.93 28.90
N MET A 10 45.12 45.89 28.13
CA MET A 10 46.25 45.66 27.22
C MET A 10 47.49 45.21 27.98
N ASN A 11 47.77 45.81 29.14
CA ASN A 11 48.92 45.40 29.95
C ASN A 11 48.79 43.96 30.48
N ILE A 12 47.56 43.50 30.78
CA ILE A 12 47.29 42.10 31.17
C ILE A 12 47.49 41.16 29.97
N PHE A 13 46.98 41.51 28.78
CA PHE A 13 47.18 40.70 27.58
C PHE A 13 48.65 40.60 27.16
N THR A 14 49.43 41.66 27.34
CA THR A 14 50.88 41.63 27.09
C THR A 14 51.62 40.83 28.15
N LYS A 15 51.23 40.94 29.43
CA LYS A 15 51.89 40.24 30.54
C LYS A 15 51.67 38.73 30.55
N TYR A 16 50.48 38.28 30.15
CA TYR A 16 50.07 36.87 30.17
C TYR A 16 49.78 36.33 28.77
N ARG A 17 50.57 36.75 27.77
CA ARG A 17 50.34 36.42 26.36
C ARG A 17 50.37 34.91 26.08
N ASP A 18 51.10 34.17 26.90
CA ASP A 18 51.24 32.72 26.92
C ASP A 18 49.99 31.96 27.40
N ILE A 19 49.10 32.63 28.15
CA ILE A 19 47.85 32.04 28.69
C ILE A 19 46.67 32.25 27.73
N PHE A 20 46.73 33.28 26.89
CA PHE A 20 45.66 33.64 25.97
C PHE A 20 45.98 33.17 24.54
N ALA A 21 45.09 32.36 23.96
CA ALA A 21 45.10 32.04 22.54
C ALA A 21 44.19 33.02 21.77
N SER A 22 44.72 33.57 20.68
CA SER A 22 43.97 34.44 19.75
C SER A 22 43.48 33.70 18.50
N SER A 23 44.04 32.53 18.23
CA SER A 23 43.67 31.60 17.16
C SER A 23 43.92 30.17 17.59
N ASP A 24 43.28 29.21 16.92
CA ASP A 24 43.38 27.78 17.24
C ASP A 24 44.81 27.23 17.09
N THR A 25 45.64 27.87 16.27
CA THR A 25 47.08 27.56 16.12
C THR A 25 47.91 27.88 17.36
N GLU A 26 47.39 28.70 18.27
CA GLU A 26 48.06 29.06 19.53
C GLU A 26 47.61 28.17 20.70
N LEU A 27 46.71 27.21 20.45
CA LEU A 27 46.29 26.24 21.46
C LEU A 27 47.45 25.28 21.77
N GLY A 28 47.84 25.23 23.04
CA GLY A 28 48.85 24.29 23.51
C GLY A 28 48.30 22.87 23.69
N GLN A 29 49.17 21.86 23.55
CA GLN A 29 48.87 20.46 23.83
C GLN A 29 49.73 19.97 25.02
N THR A 30 49.18 19.07 25.84
CA THR A 30 49.94 18.34 26.86
C THR A 30 50.03 16.86 26.48
N ASP A 31 51.24 16.30 26.55
CA ASP A 31 51.49 14.86 26.35
C ASP A 31 51.35 14.05 27.65
N THR A 32 51.09 14.70 28.78
CA THR A 32 51.13 14.08 30.12
C THR A 32 50.00 13.07 30.33
N VAL A 33 48.83 13.26 29.71
CA VAL A 33 47.68 12.36 29.85
C VAL A 33 47.13 12.00 28.47
N LYS A 34 47.16 10.71 28.15
CA LYS A 34 46.51 10.15 26.96
C LYS A 34 45.25 9.40 27.39
N MET A 35 44.09 9.84 26.92
CA MET A 35 42.81 9.21 27.26
C MET A 35 42.53 8.02 26.33
N LYS A 36 42.40 6.82 26.89
CA LYS A 36 41.93 5.64 26.16
C LYS A 36 40.41 5.57 26.32
N ILE A 37 39.68 5.60 25.19
CA ILE A 37 38.23 5.41 25.18
C ILE A 37 37.97 3.90 25.10
N ASP A 38 37.36 3.33 26.14
CA ASP A 38 36.93 1.93 26.14
C ASP A 38 35.57 1.82 25.43
N VAL A 39 35.55 1.08 24.32
CA VAL A 39 34.37 0.87 23.46
C VAL A 39 33.72 -0.51 23.68
N GLY A 40 34.24 -1.32 24.61
CA GLY A 40 33.79 -2.69 24.86
C GLY A 40 33.80 -3.56 23.60
N ASP A 41 32.74 -4.35 23.41
CA ASP A 41 32.56 -5.25 22.25
C ASP A 41 31.84 -4.59 21.06
N HIS A 42 31.71 -3.26 21.06
CA HIS A 42 30.93 -2.57 20.04
C HIS A 42 31.67 -2.52 18.69
N PRO A 43 31.07 -2.99 17.57
CA PRO A 43 31.71 -2.93 16.26
C PRO A 43 31.78 -1.48 15.72
N PRO A 44 32.75 -1.13 14.86
CA PRO A 44 32.82 0.20 14.26
C PRO A 44 31.54 0.57 13.48
N ILE A 45 30.93 1.70 13.82
CA ILE A 45 29.76 2.24 13.11
C ILE A 45 30.24 3.21 12.03
N LYS A 46 29.86 2.96 10.77
CA LYS A 46 30.04 3.94 9.68
C LYS A 46 28.71 4.63 9.36
N LEU A 47 28.65 5.93 9.65
CA LEU A 47 27.57 6.81 9.19
C LEU A 47 28.04 7.67 8.02
N ARG A 48 27.12 8.03 7.14
CA ARG A 48 27.41 8.98 6.06
C ARG A 48 27.42 10.41 6.65
N PRO A 49 28.43 11.24 6.37
CA PRO A 49 28.38 12.64 6.75
C PRO A 49 27.20 13.32 6.05
N TYR A 50 26.52 14.20 6.79
CA TYR A 50 25.45 15.02 6.22
C TYR A 50 26.00 15.95 5.14
N ARG A 51 25.17 16.26 4.15
CA ARG A 51 25.59 17.10 3.03
C ARG A 51 25.72 18.56 3.48
N THR A 52 26.92 19.11 3.41
CA THR A 52 27.15 20.53 3.69
C THR A 52 26.61 21.41 2.55
N PRO A 53 25.79 22.44 2.84
CA PRO A 53 25.35 23.42 1.84
C PRO A 53 26.52 24.16 1.19
N LEU A 54 26.44 24.43 -0.13
CA LEU A 54 27.53 25.01 -0.94
C LEU A 54 28.06 26.37 -0.41
N ASN A 55 27.18 27.17 0.19
CA ASN A 55 27.56 28.47 0.77
C ASN A 55 28.38 28.34 2.06
N LYS A 56 28.33 27.17 2.72
CA LYS A 56 29.06 26.88 3.96
C LYS A 56 30.35 26.08 3.71
N THR A 57 30.48 25.42 2.55
CA THR A 57 31.66 24.63 2.20
C THR A 57 32.96 25.42 2.37
N LYS A 58 33.02 26.66 1.87
CA LYS A 58 34.21 27.51 2.00
C LYS A 58 34.62 27.83 3.44
N ILE A 59 33.63 27.91 4.35
CA ILE A 59 33.89 28.20 5.77
C ILE A 59 34.41 26.93 6.45
N VAL A 60 33.78 25.79 6.15
CA VAL A 60 34.17 24.48 6.68
C VAL A 60 35.57 24.11 6.21
N ASP A 61 35.88 24.31 4.92
CA ASP A 61 37.20 24.00 4.37
C ASP A 61 38.29 24.84 5.05
N LYS A 62 38.04 26.14 5.25
CA LYS A 62 38.96 27.03 5.96
C LYS A 62 39.21 26.55 7.40
N GLU A 63 38.15 26.20 8.12
CA GLU A 63 38.28 25.73 9.51
C GLU A 63 39.04 24.40 9.60
N ILE A 64 38.83 23.51 8.63
CA ILE A 64 39.58 22.25 8.51
C ILE A 64 41.07 22.53 8.30
N ASP A 65 41.41 23.47 7.41
CA ASP A 65 42.79 23.86 7.15
C ASP A 65 43.45 24.49 8.40
N ASP A 66 42.73 25.34 9.13
CA ASP A 66 43.20 25.98 10.36
C ASP A 66 43.45 24.93 11.47
N MET A 67 42.54 23.96 11.65
CA MET A 67 42.69 22.85 12.61
C MET A 67 43.78 21.85 12.21
N LEU A 68 43.97 21.60 10.91
CA LEU A 68 45.08 20.79 10.38
C LEU A 68 46.42 21.48 10.64
N GLY A 69 46.50 22.79 10.39
CA GLY A 69 47.68 23.60 10.67
C GLY A 69 48.02 23.67 12.17
N ALA A 70 47.01 23.64 13.03
CA ALA A 70 47.16 23.57 14.48
C ALA A 70 47.48 22.15 15.02
N GLY A 71 47.42 21.11 14.18
CA GLY A 71 47.68 19.72 14.60
C GLY A 71 46.57 19.09 15.45
N ILE A 72 45.38 19.72 15.50
CA ILE A 72 44.22 19.24 16.28
C ILE A 72 43.56 18.03 15.60
N ILE A 73 43.54 18.04 14.26
CA ILE A 73 43.01 16.95 13.44
C ILE A 73 44.09 16.39 12.51
N ALA A 74 43.93 15.14 12.09
CA ALA A 74 44.80 14.48 11.14
C ALA A 74 43.98 13.63 10.16
N HIS A 75 44.52 13.43 8.95
CA HIS A 75 43.91 12.51 8.00
C HIS A 75 44.02 11.06 8.51
N SER A 76 42.92 10.32 8.49
CA SER A 76 42.88 8.89 8.83
C SER A 76 42.04 8.11 7.83
N ASP A 77 42.50 6.91 7.47
CA ASP A 77 41.76 5.99 6.62
C ASP A 77 40.77 5.18 7.47
N PRO A 78 39.44 5.32 7.28
CA PRO A 78 38.47 4.58 8.08
C PRO A 78 38.58 3.07 7.83
N VAL A 79 38.58 2.28 8.90
CA VAL A 79 38.52 0.80 8.82
C VAL A 79 37.08 0.34 8.70
N LEU A 80 36.71 -0.18 7.53
CA LEU A 80 35.37 -0.72 7.30
C LEU A 80 35.28 -2.16 7.79
N PRO A 81 34.11 -2.62 8.29
CA PRO A 81 33.90 -4.02 8.66
C PRO A 81 34.24 -5.01 7.53
N LEU A 82 34.05 -4.60 6.27
CA LEU A 82 34.36 -5.39 5.08
C LEU A 82 35.88 -5.45 4.78
N ASP A 83 36.67 -4.48 5.24
CA ASP A 83 38.12 -4.42 5.03
C ASP A 83 38.87 -5.54 5.77
N ASN A 84 38.26 -6.09 6.83
CA ASN A 84 38.79 -7.26 7.54
C ASN A 84 38.67 -8.56 6.71
N ILE A 85 37.73 -8.58 5.75
CA ILE A 85 37.38 -9.76 4.96
C ILE A 85 38.09 -9.73 3.59
N LEU A 86 38.24 -8.55 2.98
CA LEU A 86 38.80 -8.40 1.63
C LEU A 86 40.23 -7.83 1.67
N LYS A 87 41.24 -8.71 1.51
CA LYS A 87 42.63 -8.30 1.23
C LYS A 87 42.94 -8.49 -0.26
N PRO A 88 43.64 -7.55 -0.93
CA PRO A 88 44.33 -6.37 -0.38
C PRO A 88 43.49 -5.09 -0.32
N ARG A 89 43.84 -4.21 0.64
CA ARG A 89 43.17 -2.94 0.96
C ARG A 89 43.52 -1.86 -0.07
N ARG A 90 42.53 -1.06 -0.51
CA ARG A 90 42.79 0.15 -1.32
C ARG A 90 42.89 1.38 -0.42
N LYS A 91 43.90 2.23 -0.63
CA LYS A 91 44.12 3.49 0.09
C LYS A 91 43.03 4.51 -0.26
N PHE A 92 42.52 5.23 0.73
CA PHE A 92 41.57 6.33 0.53
C PHE A 92 42.35 7.64 0.39
N LEU A 93 42.16 8.36 -0.72
CA LEU A 93 42.95 9.57 -1.05
C LEU A 93 42.12 10.88 -1.00
N GLY A 94 40.87 10.84 -0.50
CA GLY A 94 40.02 12.02 -0.29
C GLY A 94 38.62 11.94 -0.94
N GLU A 95 37.81 12.98 -0.74
CA GLU A 95 36.38 13.03 -1.15
C GLU A 95 36.15 13.12 -2.67
N GLY A 96 37.12 13.64 -3.44
CA GLY A 96 37.01 13.78 -4.90
C GLY A 96 37.13 12.46 -5.69
N ASP A 97 37.77 11.45 -5.11
CA ASP A 97 38.16 10.22 -5.81
C ASP A 97 37.03 9.20 -5.94
N PHE A 98 36.03 9.26 -5.04
CA PHE A 98 34.92 8.31 -5.08
C PHE A 98 34.16 8.37 -6.41
N HIS A 99 34.06 9.56 -7.00
CA HIS A 99 33.40 9.80 -8.27
C HIS A 99 34.25 9.33 -9.45
N GLN A 100 35.57 9.59 -9.43
CA GLN A 100 36.48 9.15 -10.49
C GLN A 100 36.61 7.63 -10.52
N ILE A 101 36.76 7.00 -9.36
CA ILE A 101 36.85 5.54 -9.23
C ILE A 101 35.52 4.88 -9.60
N ALA A 102 34.38 5.45 -9.19
CA ALA A 102 33.07 4.97 -9.62
C ALA A 102 32.89 5.09 -11.14
N LEU A 103 33.31 6.20 -11.73
CA LEU A 103 33.27 6.43 -13.18
C LEU A 103 34.17 5.43 -13.92
N GLU A 104 35.38 5.17 -13.41
CA GLU A 104 36.30 4.19 -13.96
C GLU A 104 35.72 2.76 -13.89
N ASN A 105 35.12 2.39 -12.76
CA ASN A 105 34.47 1.09 -12.57
C ASN A 105 33.24 0.92 -13.47
N GLN A 106 32.44 1.97 -13.64
CA GLN A 106 31.33 1.99 -14.58
C GLN A 106 31.84 1.85 -16.02
N HIS A 107 32.92 2.54 -16.38
CA HIS A 107 33.53 2.44 -17.70
C HIS A 107 34.11 1.04 -17.98
N ARG A 108 34.80 0.42 -17.01
CA ARG A 108 35.28 -0.96 -17.11
C ARG A 108 34.13 -1.96 -17.29
N SER A 109 33.05 -1.78 -16.54
CA SER A 109 31.83 -2.61 -16.66
C SER A 109 31.18 -2.45 -18.03
N PHE A 110 31.07 -1.22 -18.53
CA PHE A 110 30.57 -0.91 -19.86
C PHE A 110 31.41 -1.57 -20.96
N LEU A 111 32.75 -1.45 -20.91
CA LEU A 111 33.65 -2.08 -21.88
C LEU A 111 33.50 -3.61 -21.88
N GLN A 112 33.31 -4.21 -20.71
CA GLN A 112 33.12 -5.65 -20.58
C GLN A 112 31.78 -6.11 -21.18
N VAL A 113 30.69 -5.40 -20.88
CA VAL A 113 29.37 -5.65 -21.49
C VAL A 113 29.45 -5.48 -23.00
N TYR A 114 30.09 -4.42 -23.49
CA TYR A 114 30.25 -4.16 -24.92
C TYR A 114 31.02 -5.29 -25.64
N LYS A 115 32.13 -5.76 -25.04
CA LYS A 115 32.90 -6.92 -25.56
C LYS A 115 32.04 -8.19 -25.59
N ASN A 116 31.27 -8.45 -24.54
CA ASN A 116 30.41 -9.63 -24.46
C ASN A 116 29.24 -9.58 -25.46
N VAL A 117 28.60 -8.43 -25.60
CA VAL A 117 27.55 -8.20 -26.61
C VAL A 117 28.10 -8.39 -28.02
N LYS A 118 29.30 -7.87 -28.33
CA LYS A 118 29.95 -8.06 -29.63
C LYS A 118 30.27 -9.54 -29.91
N LYS A 119 30.75 -10.28 -28.90
CA LYS A 119 30.97 -11.74 -28.99
C LYS A 119 29.66 -12.50 -29.18
N ALA A 120 28.60 -12.12 -28.46
CA ALA A 120 27.28 -12.74 -28.57
C ALA A 120 26.67 -12.53 -29.96
N LYS A 121 26.73 -11.31 -30.52
CA LYS A 121 26.31 -11.02 -31.89
C LYS A 121 27.07 -11.85 -32.92
N LYS A 122 28.40 -11.96 -32.80
CA LYS A 122 29.22 -12.81 -33.69
C LYS A 122 28.83 -14.29 -33.59
N ARG A 123 28.58 -14.80 -32.38
CA ARG A 123 28.09 -16.18 -32.18
C ARG A 123 26.73 -16.38 -32.83
N GLN A 124 25.78 -15.48 -32.62
CA GLN A 124 24.44 -15.56 -33.19
C GLN A 124 24.47 -15.55 -34.73
N ALA A 125 25.29 -14.68 -35.34
CA ALA A 125 25.50 -14.67 -36.79
C ALA A 125 26.14 -15.98 -37.29
N LYS A 126 27.13 -16.52 -36.58
CA LYS A 126 27.73 -17.83 -36.90
C LYS A 126 26.71 -18.97 -36.83
N TYR A 127 25.84 -18.99 -35.82
CA TYR A 127 24.78 -19.99 -35.68
C TYR A 127 23.68 -19.84 -36.73
N ALA A 128 23.29 -18.61 -37.05
CA ALA A 128 22.34 -18.34 -38.12
C ALA A 128 22.90 -18.89 -39.44
N ASN A 129 24.11 -18.49 -39.83
CA ASN A 129 24.76 -18.94 -41.07
C ASN A 129 25.04 -20.45 -41.11
N LYS A 130 25.39 -21.07 -39.97
CA LYS A 130 25.62 -22.53 -39.90
C LYS A 130 24.35 -23.34 -40.22
N ASN A 131 23.18 -22.79 -39.91
CA ASN A 131 21.89 -23.45 -40.12
C ASN A 131 21.20 -22.99 -41.41
N THR A 132 21.76 -22.03 -42.14
CA THR A 132 21.26 -21.57 -43.43
C THR A 132 21.52 -22.64 -44.49
N LYS A 133 20.46 -23.28 -44.98
CA LYS A 133 20.51 -24.18 -46.14
C LYS A 133 20.05 -23.39 -47.37
N ASN A 134 20.82 -23.40 -48.44
CA ASN A 134 20.34 -22.90 -49.74
C ASN A 134 19.34 -23.89 -50.30
N ILE A 135 18.05 -23.56 -50.20
CA ILE A 135 16.96 -24.36 -50.75
C ILE A 135 16.50 -23.66 -52.02
N GLU A 136 16.78 -24.29 -53.16
CA GLU A 136 16.34 -23.82 -54.46
C GLU A 136 15.11 -24.62 -54.90
N PHE A 137 14.09 -23.93 -55.39
CA PHE A 137 12.84 -24.55 -55.83
C PHE A 137 12.62 -24.26 -57.32
N LYS A 138 12.01 -25.20 -58.03
CA LYS A 138 11.66 -25.03 -59.44
C LYS A 138 10.24 -24.47 -59.59
N VAL A 139 10.02 -23.75 -60.67
CA VAL A 139 8.68 -23.26 -61.02
C VAL A 139 7.80 -24.48 -61.30
N GLY A 140 6.65 -24.58 -60.61
CA GLY A 140 5.77 -25.74 -60.64
C GLY A 140 5.87 -26.67 -59.43
N ASP A 141 6.84 -26.50 -58.53
CA ASP A 141 6.97 -27.38 -57.37
C ASP A 141 5.80 -27.20 -56.37
N PRO A 142 5.24 -28.30 -55.84
CA PRO A 142 4.28 -28.25 -54.73
C PRO A 142 5.02 -27.87 -53.45
N VAL A 143 4.50 -26.88 -52.73
CA VAL A 143 5.15 -26.35 -51.53
C VAL A 143 4.14 -26.12 -50.41
N TYR A 144 4.60 -26.36 -49.18
CA TYR A 144 3.97 -25.88 -47.97
C TYR A 144 4.39 -24.43 -47.72
N TYR A 145 3.44 -23.58 -47.37
CA TYR A 145 3.70 -22.18 -47.00
C TYR A 145 3.63 -22.00 -45.48
N LYS A 146 4.53 -21.22 -44.88
CA LYS A 146 4.57 -21.05 -43.43
C LYS A 146 3.36 -20.28 -42.91
N ASN A 147 2.67 -20.82 -41.91
CA ASN A 147 1.52 -20.18 -41.27
C ASN A 147 1.97 -19.10 -40.26
N PHE A 148 1.87 -17.83 -40.65
CA PHE A 148 2.17 -16.69 -39.78
C PHE A 148 1.01 -16.32 -38.84
N LEU A 149 -0.20 -16.82 -39.09
CA LEU A 149 -1.40 -16.49 -38.33
C LEU A 149 -1.66 -17.46 -37.16
N ARG A 150 -0.68 -18.31 -36.86
CA ARG A 150 -0.71 -19.28 -35.79
C ARG A 150 -0.89 -18.60 -34.43
N LYS A 151 -1.96 -18.94 -33.72
CA LYS A 151 -2.26 -18.41 -32.38
C LYS A 151 -1.65 -19.26 -31.27
N ASN A 152 -1.63 -20.58 -31.47
CA ASN A 152 -1.22 -21.54 -30.45
C ASN A 152 -0.15 -22.51 -30.96
N LYS A 153 0.66 -23.07 -30.05
CA LYS A 153 1.73 -24.04 -30.34
C LYS A 153 1.25 -25.40 -30.87
N LEU A 154 -0.06 -25.65 -30.92
CA LEU A 154 -0.66 -26.89 -31.43
C LEU A 154 -1.19 -26.78 -32.87
N GLU A 155 -1.39 -25.57 -33.41
CA GLU A 155 -1.86 -25.40 -34.79
C GLU A 155 -0.74 -25.70 -35.79
N ASP A 156 -1.04 -26.16 -37.00
CA ASP A 156 -0.01 -26.50 -37.97
C ASP A 156 0.81 -25.29 -38.43
N ARG A 157 2.12 -25.46 -38.40
CA ARG A 157 3.11 -24.44 -38.77
C ARG A 157 3.16 -24.20 -40.29
N TRP A 158 2.66 -25.14 -41.08
CA TRP A 158 2.81 -25.19 -42.53
C TRP A 158 1.43 -25.44 -43.16
N THR A 159 1.01 -24.56 -44.07
CA THR A 159 -0.26 -24.68 -44.80
C THR A 159 -0.04 -25.38 -46.14
N PRO A 160 -0.84 -26.42 -46.46
CA PRO A 160 -0.79 -27.15 -47.73
C PRO A 160 -1.37 -26.37 -48.94
N TYR A 161 -1.31 -27.00 -50.12
CA TYR A 161 -1.95 -26.61 -51.39
C TYR A 161 -1.40 -25.37 -52.11
N TYR A 162 -0.10 -25.07 -51.96
CA TYR A 162 0.54 -24.00 -52.73
C TYR A 162 1.48 -24.56 -53.79
N ARG A 163 1.59 -23.84 -54.91
CA ARG A 163 2.53 -24.16 -55.99
C ARG A 163 3.31 -22.92 -56.37
N ILE A 164 4.58 -23.10 -56.73
CA ILE A 164 5.43 -22.00 -57.21
C ILE A 164 5.04 -21.65 -58.64
N VAL A 165 4.78 -20.37 -58.90
CA VAL A 165 4.35 -19.83 -60.21
C VAL A 165 5.48 -19.12 -60.93
N GLU A 166 6.28 -18.33 -60.22
CA GLU A 166 7.45 -17.64 -60.79
C GLU A 166 8.55 -17.53 -59.73
N LYS A 167 9.80 -17.55 -60.19
CA LYS A 167 10.97 -17.21 -59.38
C LYS A 167 11.27 -15.73 -59.59
N THR A 168 11.04 -14.90 -58.57
CA THR A 168 11.24 -13.44 -58.66
C THR A 168 12.70 -13.06 -58.36
N SER A 169 13.42 -13.84 -57.54
CA SER A 169 14.87 -13.67 -57.30
C SER A 169 15.51 -15.01 -56.91
N SER A 170 16.83 -15.03 -56.64
CA SER A 170 17.54 -16.23 -56.17
C SER A 170 16.94 -16.86 -54.90
N VAL A 171 16.23 -16.06 -54.08
CA VAL A 171 15.68 -16.48 -52.78
C VAL A 171 14.20 -16.14 -52.58
N SER A 172 13.53 -15.56 -53.58
CA SER A 172 12.12 -15.17 -53.50
C SER A 172 11.30 -15.75 -54.64
N TYR A 173 10.16 -16.34 -54.27
CA TYR A 173 9.26 -17.04 -55.17
C TYR A 173 7.85 -16.49 -55.02
N ARG A 174 7.08 -16.51 -56.10
CA ARG A 174 5.65 -16.20 -56.06
C ARG A 174 4.88 -17.52 -56.07
N ILE A 175 4.06 -17.72 -55.05
CA ILE A 175 3.25 -18.94 -54.86
C ILE A 175 1.77 -18.65 -55.10
N LYS A 176 1.03 -19.66 -55.56
CA LYS A 176 -0.42 -19.61 -55.77
C LYS A 176 -1.10 -20.81 -55.11
N SER A 177 -2.21 -20.57 -54.43
CA SER A 177 -3.03 -21.65 -53.85
C SER A 177 -3.81 -22.37 -54.95
N GLN A 178 -3.77 -23.70 -54.92
CA GLN A 178 -4.48 -24.58 -55.85
C GLN A 178 -5.99 -24.68 -55.52
N LEU A 179 -6.38 -24.47 -54.25
CA LEU A 179 -7.78 -24.66 -53.82
C LEU A 179 -8.68 -23.44 -54.06
N THR A 180 -8.16 -22.23 -53.86
CA THR A 180 -8.95 -20.99 -53.95
C THR A 180 -8.70 -20.22 -55.23
N GLY A 181 -7.64 -20.55 -55.98
CA GLY A 181 -7.31 -19.97 -57.29
C GLY A 181 -7.01 -18.46 -57.30
N LYS A 182 -7.22 -17.74 -56.19
CA LYS A 182 -7.09 -16.28 -56.09
C LYS A 182 -5.76 -15.85 -55.46
N LYS A 183 -5.21 -14.81 -56.08
CA LYS A 183 -4.03 -13.99 -55.79
C LYS A 183 -2.72 -14.74 -55.50
N THR A 184 -1.70 -14.37 -56.25
CA THR A 184 -0.33 -14.82 -56.05
C THR A 184 0.30 -14.10 -54.85
N THR A 185 1.01 -14.84 -54.01
CA THR A 185 1.69 -14.33 -52.80
C THR A 185 3.20 -14.43 -52.97
N LYS A 186 3.95 -13.38 -52.65
CA LYS A 186 5.42 -13.39 -52.67
C LYS A 186 5.94 -13.97 -51.35
N ALA A 187 6.77 -14.99 -51.42
CA ALA A 187 7.35 -15.69 -50.27
C ALA A 187 8.87 -15.85 -50.43
N HIS A 188 9.59 -15.73 -49.32
CA HIS A 188 11.03 -16.03 -49.27
C HIS A 188 11.25 -17.55 -49.18
N ALA A 189 12.37 -18.06 -49.69
CA ALA A 189 12.69 -19.50 -49.73
C ALA A 189 12.54 -20.19 -48.38
N GLU A 190 12.95 -19.54 -47.28
CA GLU A 190 12.83 -20.05 -45.90
C GLU A 190 11.37 -20.19 -45.39
N GLN A 191 10.44 -19.54 -46.07
CA GLN A 191 9.01 -19.59 -45.75
C GLN A 191 8.30 -20.69 -46.54
N LEU A 192 9.05 -21.46 -47.34
CA LEU A 192 8.57 -22.54 -48.19
C LEU A 192 9.25 -23.85 -47.80
N ARG A 193 8.52 -24.95 -47.99
CA ARG A 193 9.06 -26.31 -47.88
C ARG A 193 8.47 -27.16 -48.97
N LEU A 194 9.26 -28.02 -49.62
CA LEU A 194 8.75 -28.99 -50.60
C LEU A 194 7.65 -29.84 -49.95
N ALA A 195 6.52 -29.91 -50.63
CA ALA A 195 5.39 -30.70 -50.18
C ALA A 195 5.40 -32.06 -50.87
N LYS A 196 5.02 -33.10 -50.12
CA LYS A 196 4.68 -34.39 -50.69
C LYS A 196 3.21 -34.34 -51.07
N ILE A 197 2.93 -34.52 -52.36
CA ILE A 197 1.56 -34.42 -52.90
C ILE A 197 0.66 -35.52 -52.32
N ASP A 198 1.22 -36.69 -52.04
CA ASP A 198 0.47 -37.85 -51.52
C ASP A 198 -0.10 -37.63 -50.11
N GLU A 199 0.41 -36.63 -49.38
CA GLU A 199 -0.02 -36.27 -48.01
C GLU A 199 -1.08 -35.15 -48.00
N TRP A 200 -1.60 -34.73 -49.17
CA TRP A 200 -2.58 -33.65 -49.27
C TRP A 200 -4.02 -34.16 -49.28
N ASP A 201 -4.69 -34.08 -48.14
CA ASP A 201 -6.13 -34.39 -48.05
C ASP A 201 -6.95 -33.29 -48.73
N ILE A 202 -7.69 -33.58 -49.80
CA ILE A 202 -8.54 -32.56 -50.45
C ILE A 202 -9.79 -32.36 -49.58
N PRO A 203 -10.07 -31.14 -49.07
CA PRO A 203 -11.26 -30.89 -48.26
C PRO A 203 -12.54 -31.15 -49.05
N THR A 204 -13.39 -32.08 -48.61
CA THR A 204 -14.75 -32.28 -49.15
C THR A 204 -15.63 -31.05 -48.90
N ASP A 205 -16.60 -30.80 -49.78
CA ASP A 205 -17.39 -29.54 -49.83
C ASP A 205 -18.09 -29.16 -48.50
N GLU A 206 -18.30 -30.10 -47.58
CA GLU A 206 -18.79 -29.82 -46.22
C GLU A 206 -17.85 -28.91 -45.39
N GLN A 207 -16.53 -28.99 -45.58
CA GLN A 207 -15.58 -28.14 -44.84
C GLN A 207 -15.57 -26.70 -45.39
N ARG A 208 -15.77 -26.52 -46.70
CA ARG A 208 -15.98 -25.19 -47.33
C ARG A 208 -17.25 -24.53 -46.82
N LEU A 209 -18.33 -25.30 -46.63
CA LEU A 209 -19.58 -24.82 -46.02
C LEU A 209 -19.39 -24.37 -44.56
N ARG A 210 -18.53 -25.03 -43.77
CA ARG A 210 -18.21 -24.61 -42.39
C ARG A 210 -17.40 -23.31 -42.33
N GLN A 211 -16.45 -23.10 -43.24
CA GLN A 211 -15.71 -21.83 -43.33
C GLN A 211 -16.59 -20.69 -43.85
N ALA A 212 -17.44 -20.94 -44.85
CA ALA A 212 -18.44 -19.98 -45.31
C ALA A 212 -19.43 -19.60 -44.20
N LYS A 213 -19.89 -20.56 -43.38
CA LYS A 213 -20.70 -20.29 -42.17
C LYS A 213 -19.98 -19.43 -41.14
N LYS A 214 -18.67 -19.61 -40.94
CA LYS A 214 -17.86 -18.76 -40.06
C LYS A 214 -17.71 -17.33 -40.60
N ILE A 215 -17.53 -17.16 -41.91
CA ILE A 215 -17.45 -15.85 -42.56
C ILE A 215 -18.81 -15.15 -42.56
N TRP A 216 -19.91 -15.88 -42.78
CA TRP A 216 -21.28 -15.39 -42.67
C TRP A 216 -21.63 -14.96 -41.24
N ASN A 217 -21.24 -15.76 -40.24
CA ASN A 217 -21.38 -15.40 -38.81
C ASN A 217 -20.49 -14.22 -38.41
N TRP A 218 -19.34 -14.02 -39.06
CA TRP A 218 -18.48 -12.87 -38.83
C TRP A 218 -19.03 -11.61 -39.51
N LEU A 219 -19.54 -11.69 -40.75
CA LEU A 219 -20.22 -10.60 -41.45
C LEU A 219 -21.49 -10.15 -40.71
N ASN A 220 -22.25 -11.08 -40.11
CA ASN A 220 -23.39 -10.75 -39.25
C ASN A 220 -22.95 -10.04 -37.96
N ARG A 221 -21.77 -10.37 -37.40
CA ARG A 221 -21.19 -9.63 -36.26
C ARG A 221 -20.65 -8.24 -36.63
N VAL A 222 -20.27 -8.02 -37.89
CA VAL A 222 -19.84 -6.70 -38.40
C VAL A 222 -21.05 -5.82 -38.72
N LYS A 223 -22.17 -6.39 -39.21
CA LYS A 223 -23.43 -5.65 -39.42
C LYS A 223 -24.09 -5.17 -38.12
N THR A 224 -23.84 -5.83 -36.98
CA THR A 224 -24.35 -5.40 -35.66
C THR A 224 -23.64 -4.18 -35.04
N LYS A 225 -22.67 -3.55 -35.73
CA LYS A 225 -22.01 -2.31 -35.26
C LYS A 225 -22.35 -1.03 -36.03
N CYS A 226 -23.30 -1.06 -36.97
CA CYS A 226 -23.74 0.16 -37.69
C CYS A 226 -25.24 0.50 -37.58
N ALA A 227 -26.01 -0.12 -36.69
CA ALA A 227 -27.44 0.17 -36.52
C ALA A 227 -27.77 0.80 -35.16
N VAL A 228 -27.13 1.93 -34.83
CA VAL A 228 -27.42 2.69 -33.59
C VAL A 228 -28.52 3.75 -33.79
N VAL A 229 -28.98 4.01 -35.02
CA VAL A 229 -29.91 5.14 -35.27
C VAL A 229 -31.38 4.73 -35.47
N ILE A 230 -31.69 3.45 -35.73
CA ILE A 230 -33.09 3.03 -36.02
C ILE A 230 -33.79 2.37 -34.80
N PHE A 231 -33.03 1.94 -33.79
CA PHE A 231 -33.59 1.23 -32.62
C PHE A 231 -34.30 2.12 -31.59
N LEU A 232 -34.17 3.46 -31.68
CA LEU A 232 -34.69 4.39 -30.68
C LEU A 232 -36.15 4.82 -30.88
N VAL A 233 -36.79 4.52 -32.03
CA VAL A 233 -38.14 5.07 -32.32
C VAL A 233 -39.25 4.00 -32.36
N ILE A 234 -38.94 2.72 -32.59
CA ILE A 234 -40.00 1.71 -32.84
C ILE A 234 -40.00 0.56 -31.83
N ALA A 235 -38.88 0.25 -31.17
CA ALA A 235 -38.78 -0.95 -30.32
C ALA A 235 -39.00 -0.70 -28.80
N TYR A 236 -39.04 0.56 -28.35
CA TYR A 236 -39.24 0.88 -26.93
C TYR A 236 -40.63 0.52 -26.38
N PRO A 237 -41.73 0.59 -27.16
CA PRO A 237 -43.06 0.18 -26.65
C PRO A 237 -43.23 -1.34 -26.52
N MET A 238 -42.56 -2.17 -27.34
CA MET A 238 -42.72 -3.64 -27.29
C MET A 238 -41.87 -4.30 -26.19
N VAL A 239 -40.73 -3.74 -25.83
CA VAL A 239 -39.87 -4.28 -24.75
C VAL A 239 -40.52 -4.08 -23.37
N LYS A 240 -41.39 -3.07 -23.22
CA LYS A 240 -42.15 -2.84 -21.98
C LYS A 240 -43.28 -3.84 -21.75
N MET A 241 -43.64 -4.63 -22.78
CA MET A 241 -44.69 -5.65 -22.71
C MET A 241 -44.16 -7.05 -22.37
N LEU A 242 -42.85 -7.31 -22.56
CA LEU A 242 -42.20 -8.61 -22.33
C LEU A 242 -41.47 -8.73 -20.97
N ILE A 243 -41.66 -7.77 -20.06
CA ILE A 243 -41.14 -7.81 -18.67
C ILE A 243 -42.23 -8.27 -17.67
N LYS A 244 -43.47 -8.48 -18.13
CA LYS A 244 -44.46 -9.29 -17.42
C LYS A 244 -44.42 -10.69 -18.00
N GLU A 245 -44.38 -11.68 -17.11
CA GLU A 245 -44.26 -13.12 -17.37
C GLU A 245 -42.82 -13.62 -17.46
N GLY A 246 -42.33 -14.05 -16.30
CA GLY A 246 -41.01 -14.64 -16.14
C GLY A 246 -40.93 -16.02 -16.80
N LEU A 247 -39.85 -16.23 -17.54
CA LEU A 247 -39.31 -17.56 -17.80
C LEU A 247 -37.82 -17.41 -18.14
N PHE A 248 -36.97 -17.68 -17.17
CA PHE A 248 -35.55 -17.95 -17.40
C PHE A 248 -35.14 -19.12 -16.51
N ILE A 249 -35.21 -20.32 -17.06
CA ILE A 249 -34.41 -21.45 -16.60
C ILE A 249 -33.74 -22.02 -17.84
N ALA A 250 -32.46 -21.69 -18.02
CA ALA A 250 -31.56 -22.43 -18.88
C ALA A 250 -30.60 -23.17 -17.94
N ASP A 251 -30.72 -24.50 -17.94
CA ASP A 251 -29.92 -25.42 -17.15
C ASP A 251 -28.42 -25.19 -17.39
N TYR A 252 -27.78 -24.59 -16.39
CA TYR A 252 -26.34 -24.64 -16.21
C TYR A 252 -26.08 -25.55 -15.01
N HIS A 253 -25.17 -26.51 -15.18
CA HIS A 253 -24.57 -27.27 -14.07
C HIS A 253 -23.82 -26.31 -13.13
N ILE A 254 -24.58 -25.61 -12.30
CA ILE A 254 -24.17 -25.01 -11.03
C ILE A 254 -23.91 -26.21 -10.11
N LEU A 255 -22.82 -26.19 -9.32
CA LEU A 255 -22.66 -27.10 -8.18
C LEU A 255 -24.03 -27.35 -7.53
N LYS A 256 -24.44 -28.62 -7.37
CA LYS A 256 -25.59 -28.95 -6.52
C LYS A 256 -25.22 -28.58 -5.07
N THR A 257 -25.31 -27.29 -4.79
CA THR A 257 -25.08 -26.59 -3.51
C THR A 257 -26.17 -26.91 -2.48
N THR A 258 -27.07 -27.84 -2.80
CA THR A 258 -28.09 -28.41 -1.92
C THR A 258 -27.49 -29.32 -0.86
N ASN A 259 -26.24 -29.76 -1.02
CA ASN A 259 -25.56 -30.69 -0.09
C ASN A 259 -24.39 -30.01 0.66
N LEU A 260 -24.37 -28.69 0.79
CA LEU A 260 -23.32 -27.99 1.55
C LEU A 260 -23.47 -28.28 3.04
N LEU A 261 -22.43 -28.84 3.65
CA LEU A 261 -22.35 -29.01 5.09
C LEU A 261 -21.88 -27.71 5.76
N LYS A 262 -22.39 -27.45 6.96
CA LYS A 262 -21.97 -26.31 7.78
C LYS A 262 -20.56 -26.53 8.35
N PRO A 263 -19.64 -25.56 8.23
CA PRO A 263 -18.33 -25.65 8.87
C PRO A 263 -18.47 -25.66 10.41
N ILE A 264 -17.62 -26.42 11.09
CA ILE A 264 -17.76 -26.71 12.53
C ILE A 264 -17.21 -25.57 13.41
N HIS A 265 -16.22 -24.81 12.93
CA HIS A 265 -15.53 -23.80 13.73
C HIS A 265 -15.56 -22.42 13.07
N PRO A 266 -15.87 -21.35 13.83
CA PRO A 266 -15.74 -19.98 13.35
C PRO A 266 -14.32 -19.67 12.90
N SER A 267 -14.25 -18.97 11.77
CA SER A 267 -13.02 -18.44 11.20
C SER A 267 -12.35 -17.45 12.15
N ALA A 268 -11.10 -17.74 12.54
CA ALA A 268 -10.26 -16.80 13.28
C ALA A 268 -9.39 -16.00 12.29
N GLY A 269 -9.63 -14.69 12.20
CA GLY A 269 -8.93 -13.81 11.26
C GLY A 269 -9.27 -14.08 9.79
N PHE A 270 -8.32 -13.81 8.89
CA PHE A 270 -8.56 -13.93 7.46
C PHE A 270 -8.73 -15.39 7.02
N SER A 271 -9.88 -15.71 6.42
CA SER A 271 -10.22 -17.06 5.95
C SER A 271 -10.53 -17.11 4.45
N PRO A 272 -10.12 -18.17 3.74
CA PRO A 272 -10.27 -18.24 2.28
C PRO A 272 -11.72 -18.40 1.84
N VAL A 273 -12.02 -17.81 0.67
CA VAL A 273 -13.31 -17.92 -0.01
C VAL A 273 -13.15 -18.90 -1.18
N GLY A 274 -13.31 -20.19 -0.86
CA GLY A 274 -13.12 -21.31 -1.80
C GLY A 274 -11.65 -21.67 -2.07
N ASP A 275 -11.45 -22.68 -2.92
CA ASP A 275 -10.14 -23.35 -3.08
C ASP A 275 -9.11 -22.57 -3.90
N THR A 276 -9.54 -21.46 -4.54
CA THR A 276 -8.67 -20.65 -5.39
C THR A 276 -7.71 -19.75 -4.62
N PHE A 277 -7.89 -19.61 -3.30
CA PHE A 277 -7.08 -18.71 -2.42
C PHE A 277 -6.95 -17.27 -2.97
N ALA A 278 -7.94 -16.85 -3.76
CA ALA A 278 -7.93 -15.60 -4.50
C ALA A 278 -8.69 -14.48 -3.79
N SER A 279 -9.45 -14.84 -2.75
CA SER A 279 -10.27 -13.96 -1.95
C SER A 279 -10.35 -14.49 -0.52
N TYR A 280 -10.38 -13.58 0.45
CA TYR A 280 -10.37 -13.88 1.88
C TYR A 280 -11.40 -13.01 2.60
N VAL A 281 -12.14 -13.58 3.53
CA VAL A 281 -13.07 -12.88 4.42
C VAL A 281 -12.45 -12.65 5.79
N TYR A 282 -12.91 -11.61 6.50
CA TYR A 282 -12.43 -11.29 7.84
C TYR A 282 -13.55 -11.21 8.89
N SER A 283 -14.64 -10.50 8.58
CA SER A 283 -15.69 -10.17 9.55
C SER A 283 -17.04 -9.99 8.86
N ALA A 284 -18.13 -10.17 9.62
CA ALA A 284 -19.49 -9.97 9.15
C ALA A 284 -20.30 -9.13 10.15
N TYR A 285 -20.99 -8.10 9.65
CA TYR A 285 -21.78 -7.16 10.44
C TYR A 285 -23.19 -7.02 9.85
N TYR A 286 -24.20 -7.05 10.71
CA TYR A 286 -25.55 -6.67 10.35
C TYR A 286 -25.65 -5.15 10.19
N ASP A 287 -26.22 -4.71 9.08
CA ASP A 287 -26.41 -3.31 8.74
C ASP A 287 -27.88 -3.04 8.37
N ASN A 288 -28.51 -2.15 9.14
CA ASN A 288 -29.90 -1.75 8.98
C ASN A 288 -30.06 -0.29 8.51
N ARG A 289 -28.97 0.36 8.08
CA ARG A 289 -29.03 1.76 7.60
C ARG A 289 -29.66 1.90 6.22
N SER A 290 -29.62 0.85 5.42
CA SER A 290 -30.26 0.79 4.10
C SER A 290 -31.74 0.41 4.22
N THR A 291 -32.52 0.67 3.17
CA THR A 291 -33.95 0.34 3.11
C THR A 291 -34.24 -1.16 3.28
N THR A 292 -33.26 -2.01 2.97
CA THR A 292 -33.33 -3.45 3.16
C THR A 292 -32.19 -3.89 4.06
N ALA A 293 -32.52 -4.50 5.20
CA ALA A 293 -31.52 -5.05 6.10
C ALA A 293 -30.57 -6.01 5.37
N GLU A 294 -29.28 -5.85 5.62
CA GLU A 294 -28.21 -6.54 4.92
C GLU A 294 -27.13 -7.00 5.90
N ILE A 295 -26.38 -8.02 5.51
CA ILE A 295 -25.12 -8.37 6.18
C ILE A 295 -23.97 -7.91 5.30
N GLN A 296 -23.07 -7.10 5.85
CA GLN A 296 -21.83 -6.70 5.21
C GLN A 296 -20.69 -7.62 5.64
N ILE A 297 -20.04 -8.25 4.67
CA ILE A 297 -18.89 -9.10 4.88
C ILE A 297 -17.64 -8.40 4.35
N THR A 298 -16.64 -8.22 5.19
CA THR A 298 -15.34 -7.64 4.84
C THR A 298 -14.53 -8.63 4.00
N VAL A 299 -14.09 -8.23 2.79
CA VAL A 299 -13.37 -9.12 1.84
C VAL A 299 -12.10 -8.48 1.26
N LEU A 300 -11.04 -9.27 1.22
CA LEU A 300 -9.75 -8.99 0.57
C LEU A 300 -9.59 -9.86 -0.69
N PHE A 301 -9.02 -9.30 -1.77
CA PHE A 301 -8.79 -9.98 -3.04
C PHE A 301 -7.31 -9.93 -3.44
N THR A 302 -6.80 -11.02 -4.03
CA THR A 302 -5.43 -11.11 -4.54
C THR A 302 -5.31 -10.92 -6.06
N ALA A 303 -6.43 -10.68 -6.74
CA ALA A 303 -6.49 -10.32 -8.15
C ALA A 303 -7.63 -9.31 -8.42
N SER A 304 -7.79 -8.92 -9.69
CA SER A 304 -8.75 -7.89 -10.10
C SER A 304 -10.20 -8.21 -9.70
N PRO A 305 -10.92 -7.31 -9.00
CA PRO A 305 -12.24 -7.58 -8.44
C PRO A 305 -13.34 -7.77 -9.51
N ALA A 306 -13.11 -7.31 -10.75
CA ALA A 306 -14.11 -7.28 -11.83
C ALA A 306 -14.60 -8.67 -12.30
N THR A 307 -13.99 -9.77 -11.84
CA THR A 307 -14.36 -11.14 -12.22
C THR A 307 -15.01 -11.95 -11.10
N TYR A 308 -15.20 -11.36 -9.93
CA TYR A 308 -15.73 -12.06 -8.76
C TYR A 308 -17.22 -11.81 -8.57
N PHE A 309 -17.96 -12.91 -8.44
CA PHE A 309 -19.35 -12.94 -8.00
C PHE A 309 -19.41 -13.79 -6.74
N PHE A 310 -20.23 -13.42 -5.77
CA PHE A 310 -20.34 -14.12 -4.50
C PHE A 310 -21.78 -14.48 -4.18
N THR A 311 -21.96 -15.61 -3.52
CA THR A 311 -23.22 -16.02 -2.90
C THR A 311 -22.94 -16.15 -1.41
N CYS A 312 -23.83 -15.59 -0.59
CA CYS A 312 -23.73 -15.74 0.85
C CYS A 312 -24.58 -16.93 1.27
N ILE A 313 -24.06 -17.73 2.18
CA ILE A 313 -24.74 -18.92 2.70
C ILE A 313 -24.99 -18.68 4.18
N VAL A 314 -26.24 -18.77 4.58
CA VAL A 314 -26.66 -18.75 5.98
C VAL A 314 -27.31 -20.09 6.28
N TRP A 315 -27.46 -20.45 7.55
CA TRP A 315 -28.01 -21.75 7.93
C TRP A 315 -29.27 -21.56 8.75
N ASP A 316 -30.27 -22.39 8.46
CA ASP A 316 -31.47 -22.47 9.28
C ASP A 316 -31.22 -23.28 10.58
N LEU A 317 -32.28 -23.47 11.37
CA LEU A 317 -32.24 -24.23 12.63
C LEU A 317 -31.86 -25.71 12.42
N ASP A 318 -32.12 -26.27 11.24
CA ASP A 318 -31.74 -27.64 10.86
C ASP A 318 -30.34 -27.71 10.24
N ASN A 319 -29.58 -26.60 10.27
CA ASN A 319 -28.30 -26.41 9.58
C ASN A 319 -28.37 -26.59 8.05
N LYS A 320 -29.54 -26.41 7.42
CA LYS A 320 -29.67 -26.42 5.96
C LYS A 320 -29.24 -25.07 5.39
N PRO A 321 -28.51 -25.05 4.25
CA PRO A 321 -27.99 -23.83 3.67
C PRO A 321 -29.06 -23.02 2.93
N ILE A 322 -29.30 -21.79 3.39
CA ILE A 322 -30.09 -20.76 2.70
C ILE A 322 -29.15 -19.87 1.90
N LYS A 323 -29.50 -19.62 0.64
CA LYS A 323 -28.68 -18.82 -0.28
C LYS A 323 -29.18 -17.39 -0.35
N LEU A 324 -28.28 -16.45 -0.10
CA LEU A 324 -28.50 -15.03 -0.27
C LEU A 324 -27.65 -14.48 -1.40
N ARG A 325 -28.20 -13.51 -2.13
CA ARG A 325 -27.48 -12.83 -3.20
C ARG A 325 -26.41 -11.93 -2.59
N GLY A 326 -25.15 -12.17 -2.97
CA GLY A 326 -24.02 -11.31 -2.61
C GLY A 326 -23.75 -10.27 -3.68
N ARG A 327 -23.66 -9.00 -3.29
CA ARG A 327 -23.23 -7.88 -4.15
C ARG A 327 -21.92 -7.32 -3.63
N LEU A 328 -20.89 -7.36 -4.47
CA LEU A 328 -19.58 -6.78 -4.14
C LEU A 328 -19.63 -5.25 -4.31
N GLU A 329 -19.23 -4.53 -3.28
CA GLU A 329 -18.91 -3.11 -3.33
C GLU A 329 -17.40 -2.93 -3.13
N TYR A 330 -16.78 -2.23 -4.09
CA TYR A 330 -15.35 -2.00 -4.10
C TYR A 330 -15.01 -0.71 -3.36
N ILE A 331 -13.90 -0.69 -2.62
CA ILE A 331 -13.36 0.54 -2.05
C ILE A 331 -12.30 1.09 -3.03
N PRO A 332 -12.60 2.17 -3.79
CA PRO A 332 -11.71 2.65 -4.84
C PRO A 332 -10.43 3.28 -4.29
N ASP A 333 -9.30 2.59 -4.52
CA ASP A 333 -7.94 3.12 -4.33
C ASP A 333 -7.46 3.90 -5.57
N PHE A 334 -6.70 4.97 -5.33
CA PHE A 334 -6.09 5.82 -6.35
C PHE A 334 -4.91 5.16 -7.08
N ARG A 335 -4.29 4.13 -6.48
CA ARG A 335 -3.24 3.31 -7.12
C ARG A 335 -3.85 2.03 -7.70
N LYS A 336 -3.35 1.53 -8.85
CA LYS A 336 -3.70 0.21 -9.40
C LYS A 336 -3.02 -0.87 -8.55
N PRO A 337 -3.68 -1.44 -7.54
CA PRO A 337 -2.97 -2.22 -6.56
C PRO A 337 -2.88 -3.68 -7.01
N ARG A 338 -1.90 -4.39 -6.49
CA ARG A 338 -1.74 -5.84 -6.70
C ARG A 338 -2.85 -6.64 -5.99
N TYR A 339 -3.37 -6.07 -4.90
CA TYR A 339 -4.43 -6.61 -4.04
C TYR A 339 -5.55 -5.57 -3.95
N SER A 340 -6.80 -6.01 -3.82
CA SER A 340 -7.94 -5.09 -3.77
C SER A 340 -8.83 -5.43 -2.58
N SER A 341 -9.58 -4.46 -2.06
CA SER A 341 -10.41 -4.63 -0.87
C SER A 341 -11.83 -4.12 -1.11
N GLY A 342 -12.78 -4.69 -0.37
CA GLY A 342 -14.17 -4.29 -0.46
C GLY A 342 -15.01 -5.03 0.56
N PHE A 343 -16.31 -4.94 0.37
CA PHE A 343 -17.27 -5.66 1.20
C PHE A 343 -18.37 -6.26 0.33
N VAL A 344 -18.84 -7.43 0.73
CA VAL A 344 -19.97 -8.08 0.08
C VAL A 344 -21.21 -7.84 0.90
N ARG A 345 -22.23 -7.28 0.25
CA ARG A 345 -23.56 -7.04 0.80
C ARG A 345 -24.44 -8.25 0.51
N CYS A 346 -24.91 -8.89 1.56
CA CYS A 346 -25.82 -10.01 1.50
C CYS A 346 -27.22 -9.53 1.87
N SER A 347 -28.12 -9.43 0.89
CA SER A 347 -29.50 -9.01 1.15
C SER A 347 -30.26 -10.11 1.88
N LEU A 348 -30.91 -9.76 2.99
CA LEU A 348 -31.65 -10.72 3.81
C LEU A 348 -33.00 -11.13 3.20
N GLY A 349 -33.47 -10.43 2.15
CA GLY A 349 -34.63 -10.88 1.35
C GLY A 349 -35.93 -11.10 2.14
N GLY A 350 -36.09 -10.45 3.30
CA GLY A 350 -37.26 -10.62 4.17
C GLY A 350 -37.12 -11.69 5.26
N ILE A 351 -35.96 -12.32 5.44
CA ILE A 351 -35.66 -13.16 6.60
C ILE A 351 -35.78 -12.31 7.87
N GLN A 352 -36.72 -12.67 8.75
CA GLN A 352 -36.96 -11.98 10.02
C GLN A 352 -36.12 -12.57 11.17
N ASP A 353 -35.73 -13.84 11.04
CA ASP A 353 -34.95 -14.52 12.08
C ASP A 353 -33.54 -13.94 12.21
N ARG A 354 -33.06 -13.87 13.46
CA ARG A 354 -31.70 -13.41 13.76
C ARG A 354 -30.70 -14.50 13.37
N LEU A 355 -30.04 -14.31 12.24
CA LEU A 355 -29.00 -15.19 11.73
C LEU A 355 -27.74 -15.10 12.58
N THR A 356 -27.17 -16.21 13.01
CA THR A 356 -25.97 -16.20 13.86
C THR A 356 -24.67 -16.23 13.07
N GLU A 357 -24.67 -16.95 11.94
CA GLU A 357 -23.46 -17.25 11.18
C GLU A 357 -23.70 -17.10 9.68
N ILE A 358 -22.65 -16.74 8.96
CA ILE A 358 -22.66 -16.61 7.50
C ILE A 358 -21.35 -17.11 6.88
N SER A 359 -21.45 -17.79 5.74
CA SER A 359 -20.32 -18.09 4.85
C SER A 359 -20.41 -17.27 3.58
N LEU A 360 -19.26 -17.04 2.97
CA LEU A 360 -19.15 -16.52 1.61
C LEU A 360 -18.58 -17.60 0.68
N ILE A 361 -19.23 -17.82 -0.47
CA ILE A 361 -18.75 -18.71 -1.52
C ILE A 361 -18.62 -17.99 -2.87
N PRO A 362 -17.61 -18.32 -3.69
CA PRO A 362 -17.47 -17.76 -5.03
C PRO A 362 -18.53 -18.35 -5.98
N THR A 363 -19.05 -17.54 -6.89
CA THR A 363 -20.10 -17.88 -7.87
C THR A 363 -19.62 -17.70 -9.32
N SER A 364 -18.33 -17.40 -9.53
CA SER A 364 -17.80 -17.09 -10.86
C SER A 364 -17.91 -18.28 -11.83
N THR A 365 -18.53 -18.05 -12.98
CA THR A 365 -18.70 -19.03 -14.08
C THR A 365 -17.40 -19.45 -14.76
N LYS A 366 -16.28 -18.76 -14.47
CA LYS A 366 -14.98 -18.97 -15.11
C LYS A 366 -14.13 -20.05 -14.43
N TYR A 367 -14.43 -20.36 -13.17
CA TYR A 367 -13.72 -21.35 -12.38
C TYR A 367 -14.69 -22.49 -12.06
N ARG A 368 -14.48 -23.66 -12.68
CA ARG A 368 -15.24 -24.87 -12.36
C ARG A 368 -14.83 -25.33 -10.96
N TYR A 369 -15.53 -24.88 -9.93
CA TYR A 369 -15.46 -25.47 -8.60
C TYR A 369 -16.19 -26.81 -8.67
N THR A 370 -15.52 -27.90 -9.04
CA THR A 370 -16.22 -29.14 -9.36
C THR A 370 -16.73 -29.89 -8.13
N ASN A 371 -16.17 -29.68 -6.93
CA ASN A 371 -16.55 -30.40 -5.71
C ASN A 371 -16.32 -29.57 -4.43
N MET A 372 -17.20 -28.60 -4.11
CA MET A 372 -17.18 -27.94 -2.79
C MET A 372 -18.24 -28.57 -1.89
N THR A 373 -17.81 -29.35 -0.89
CA THR A 373 -18.68 -30.04 0.08
C THR A 373 -19.10 -29.18 1.27
N TYR A 374 -18.28 -28.19 1.65
CA TYR A 374 -18.58 -27.18 2.65
C TYR A 374 -17.86 -25.86 2.32
N PRO A 375 -18.37 -24.69 2.77
CA PRO A 375 -17.66 -23.42 2.65
C PRO A 375 -16.38 -23.39 3.48
N GLN A 376 -15.28 -22.82 2.95
CA GLN A 376 -13.99 -22.76 3.66
C GLN A 376 -13.91 -21.69 4.78
N ASN A 377 -15.03 -21.02 5.08
CA ASN A 377 -15.11 -19.95 6.05
C ASN A 377 -16.49 -19.97 6.72
N ILE A 378 -16.58 -19.58 7.98
CA ILE A 378 -17.84 -19.28 8.67
C ILE A 378 -17.60 -18.13 9.65
N LEU A 379 -18.38 -17.07 9.49
CA LEU A 379 -18.25 -15.82 10.23
C LEU A 379 -19.45 -15.66 11.16
N THR A 380 -19.19 -15.29 12.41
CA THR A 380 -20.26 -14.85 13.32
C THR A 380 -20.74 -13.47 12.92
N ILE A 381 -22.06 -13.31 12.79
CA ILE A 381 -22.70 -12.04 12.43
C ILE A 381 -22.79 -11.18 13.69
N LYS A 382 -22.17 -9.99 13.65
CA LYS A 382 -22.25 -9.01 14.73
C LYS A 382 -23.48 -8.12 14.52
N TYR A 383 -24.31 -7.98 15.55
CA TYR A 383 -25.55 -7.22 15.51
C TYR A 383 -25.43 -5.90 16.28
N ALA A 384 -26.36 -5.00 15.96
CA ALA A 384 -26.59 -3.80 16.73
C ALA A 384 -26.95 -4.13 18.18
N ASP A 385 -26.32 -3.43 19.12
CA ASP A 385 -26.82 -3.33 20.49
C ASP A 385 -27.97 -2.31 20.53
N SER A 386 -28.87 -2.42 21.52
CA SER A 386 -30.01 -1.51 21.67
C SER A 386 -29.59 -0.08 22.07
N HIS A 387 -28.40 0.08 22.63
CA HIS A 387 -27.85 1.34 23.11
C HIS A 387 -26.35 1.41 22.82
N PHE A 388 -25.83 2.61 22.56
CA PHE A 388 -24.39 2.81 22.47
C PHE A 388 -23.73 2.48 23.81
N LYS A 389 -22.67 1.67 23.77
CA LYS A 389 -21.85 1.32 24.94
C LYS A 389 -20.83 2.41 25.26
N ARG A 390 -20.47 3.22 24.26
CA ARG A 390 -19.37 4.19 24.30
C ARG A 390 -19.78 5.46 23.56
N ASN A 391 -19.24 6.60 23.96
CA ASN A 391 -19.44 7.86 23.27
C ASN A 391 -18.42 8.02 22.13
N VAL A 392 -17.12 7.96 22.43
CA VAL A 392 -16.07 8.14 21.42
C VAL A 392 -15.12 6.95 21.44
N THR A 393 -14.91 6.34 20.26
CA THR A 393 -13.89 5.31 20.04
C THR A 393 -12.87 5.76 19.01
N ARG A 394 -11.59 5.50 19.25
CA ARG A 394 -10.52 5.75 18.27
C ARG A 394 -10.15 4.46 17.54
N CYS A 395 -10.20 4.50 16.22
CA CYS A 395 -9.71 3.45 15.33
C CYS A 395 -8.25 3.73 14.93
N ILE A 396 -7.36 2.80 15.28
CA ILE A 396 -5.92 2.91 15.02
C ILE A 396 -5.54 1.96 13.88
N GLN A 397 -4.84 2.49 12.88
CA GLN A 397 -4.39 1.70 11.72
C GLN A 397 -3.54 0.48 12.10
N PRO A 398 -3.47 -0.55 11.22
CA PRO A 398 -2.69 -1.75 11.49
C PRO A 398 -1.22 -1.45 11.82
N MET A 399 -0.74 -1.96 12.95
CA MET A 399 0.63 -1.77 13.42
C MET A 399 1.58 -2.79 12.81
N TYR A 400 2.65 -2.33 12.17
CA TYR A 400 3.72 -3.17 11.64
C TYR A 400 5.07 -2.69 12.15
N ASN A 401 5.82 -3.60 12.79
CA ASN A 401 7.17 -3.33 13.29
C ASN A 401 7.26 -2.08 14.19
N TYR A 402 6.21 -1.81 14.97
CA TYR A 402 6.11 -0.63 15.82
C TYR A 402 6.73 -0.90 17.20
N THR A 403 7.62 -0.01 17.62
CA THR A 403 8.44 -0.21 18.82
C THR A 403 8.29 0.87 19.89
N ASN A 404 7.73 2.05 19.56
CA ASN A 404 7.73 3.20 20.47
C ASN A 404 6.60 3.12 21.52
N ARG A 405 6.89 2.47 22.65
CA ARG A 405 5.96 2.34 23.79
C ARG A 405 5.45 3.68 24.32
N ILE A 406 6.32 4.68 24.43
CA ILE A 406 5.99 5.98 25.02
C ILE A 406 4.99 6.76 24.17
N ASN A 407 5.07 6.68 22.84
CA ASN A 407 4.07 7.29 21.95
C ASN A 407 2.68 6.67 22.14
N ILE A 408 2.57 5.35 22.34
CA ILE A 408 1.27 4.70 22.61
C ILE A 408 0.66 5.23 23.91
N ILE A 409 1.47 5.36 24.97
CA ILE A 409 1.01 5.89 26.25
C ILE A 409 0.57 7.35 26.10
N GLN A 410 1.37 8.19 25.43
CA GLN A 410 1.03 9.59 25.17
C GLN A 410 -0.29 9.73 24.42
N MET A 411 -0.49 8.94 23.35
CA MET A 411 -1.71 8.96 22.55
C MET A 411 -2.93 8.54 23.37
N ILE A 412 -2.88 7.39 24.05
CA ILE A 412 -4.01 6.88 24.83
C ILE A 412 -4.37 7.85 25.94
N GLU A 413 -3.40 8.29 26.74
CA GLU A 413 -3.69 9.18 27.87
C GLU A 413 -4.17 10.56 27.44
N TYR A 414 -3.66 11.09 26.32
CA TYR A 414 -4.16 12.35 25.77
C TYR A 414 -5.63 12.24 25.32
N ASP A 415 -5.94 11.24 24.51
CA ASP A 415 -7.28 11.04 23.98
C ASP A 415 -8.29 10.73 25.10
N ARG A 416 -7.88 10.00 26.13
CA ARG A 416 -8.70 9.78 27.33
C ARG A 416 -9.00 11.07 28.07
N LEU A 417 -8.05 12.02 28.12
CA LEU A 417 -8.31 13.35 28.68
C LEU A 417 -9.31 14.15 27.84
N MET A 418 -9.31 13.97 26.52
CA MET A 418 -10.30 14.56 25.62
C MET A 418 -11.69 13.87 25.73
N GLY A 419 -11.78 12.72 26.39
CA GLY A 419 -13.02 11.97 26.60
C GLY A 419 -13.24 10.80 25.63
N THR A 420 -12.16 10.25 25.07
CA THR A 420 -12.21 8.97 24.34
C THR A 420 -12.41 7.82 25.33
N ASP A 421 -13.44 7.00 25.11
CA ASP A 421 -13.80 5.89 26.00
C ASP A 421 -13.03 4.61 25.66
N HIS A 422 -12.73 4.39 24.37
CA HIS A 422 -12.15 3.13 23.91
C HIS A 422 -11.29 3.27 22.66
N PHE A 423 -10.44 2.28 22.43
CA PHE A 423 -9.50 2.23 21.31
C PHE A 423 -9.55 0.86 20.63
N ASP A 424 -9.84 0.86 19.34
CA ASP A 424 -9.76 -0.32 18.49
C ASP A 424 -8.41 -0.32 17.77
N LEU A 425 -7.63 -1.37 17.97
CA LEU A 425 -6.29 -1.50 17.41
C LEU A 425 -6.13 -2.81 16.65
N TYR A 426 -5.36 -2.76 15.56
CA TYR A 426 -5.15 -3.90 14.68
C TYR A 426 -3.69 -4.33 14.70
N ASP A 427 -3.43 -5.53 15.23
CA ASP A 427 -2.09 -6.08 15.35
C ASP A 427 -1.74 -6.91 14.11
N TYR A 428 -0.78 -6.43 13.32
CA TYR A 428 -0.31 -7.16 12.15
C TYR A 428 0.83 -8.12 12.51
N GLU A 429 2.08 -7.65 12.65
CA GLU A 429 3.27 -8.46 12.94
C GLU A 429 4.44 -7.61 13.51
N ASN A 430 5.31 -8.27 14.28
CA ASN A 430 6.59 -7.77 14.80
C ASN A 430 6.51 -6.49 15.68
N ASN A 431 5.43 -6.31 16.42
CA ASN A 431 5.27 -5.16 17.32
C ASN A 431 5.86 -5.46 18.71
N SER A 432 6.89 -4.71 19.13
CA SER A 432 7.56 -4.93 20.44
C SER A 432 6.90 -4.17 21.60
N ALA A 433 5.88 -3.36 21.30
CA ALA A 433 5.11 -2.56 22.26
C ALA A 433 3.75 -3.20 22.64
N LEU A 434 3.56 -4.49 22.35
CA LEU A 434 2.33 -5.22 22.68
C LEU A 434 2.07 -5.34 24.19
N ASP A 435 3.12 -5.30 25.00
CA ASP A 435 3.04 -5.30 26.46
C ASP A 435 2.20 -4.13 27.01
N ILE A 436 2.38 -2.93 26.43
CA ILE A 436 1.61 -1.73 26.80
C ILE A 436 0.16 -1.84 26.36
N LEU A 437 -0.07 -2.38 25.17
CA LEU A 437 -1.43 -2.58 24.66
C LEU A 437 -2.17 -3.64 25.49
N GLU A 438 -1.51 -4.70 25.91
CA GLU A 438 -2.07 -5.70 26.82
C GLU A 438 -2.38 -5.12 28.21
N TYR A 439 -1.57 -4.19 28.72
CA TYR A 439 -1.88 -3.45 29.94
C TYR A 439 -3.21 -2.68 29.81
N TYR A 440 -3.41 -1.93 28.73
CA TYR A 440 -4.66 -1.19 28.51
C TYR A 440 -5.84 -2.10 28.18
N LYS A 441 -5.59 -3.24 27.53
CA LYS A 441 -6.60 -4.27 27.26
C LYS A 441 -7.12 -4.91 28.54
N LYS A 442 -6.25 -5.22 29.51
CA LYS A 442 -6.66 -5.70 30.84
C LYS A 442 -7.53 -4.68 31.59
N LYS A 443 -7.34 -3.38 31.33
CA LYS A 443 -8.20 -2.30 31.87
C LYS A 443 -9.50 -2.08 31.08
N GLY A 444 -9.73 -2.81 30.00
CA GLY A 444 -10.91 -2.64 29.12
C GLY A 444 -10.88 -1.38 28.24
N ILE A 445 -9.73 -0.71 28.15
CA ILE A 445 -9.56 0.57 27.43
C ILE A 445 -9.25 0.31 25.95
N VAL A 446 -8.48 -0.74 25.66
CA VAL A 446 -8.05 -1.11 24.30
C VAL A 446 -8.58 -2.49 23.94
N GLU A 447 -9.07 -2.67 22.72
CA GLU A 447 -9.32 -3.97 22.12
C GLU A 447 -8.34 -4.19 20.95
N ILE A 448 -7.69 -5.36 20.93
CA ILE A 448 -6.66 -5.71 19.96
C ILE A 448 -7.21 -6.78 19.01
N HIS A 449 -7.27 -6.46 17.73
CA HIS A 449 -7.79 -7.31 16.67
C HIS A 449 -6.62 -7.95 15.89
N PRO A 450 -6.55 -9.29 15.78
CA PRO A 450 -5.56 -9.96 14.95
C PRO A 450 -5.75 -9.56 13.48
N TRP A 451 -4.70 -9.05 12.84
CA TRP A 451 -4.76 -8.49 11.48
C TRP A 451 -3.67 -9.03 10.56
N LYS A 452 -3.29 -10.30 10.72
CA LYS A 452 -2.32 -10.96 9.85
C LYS A 452 -2.90 -11.20 8.45
N LEU A 453 -2.47 -10.42 7.47
CA LEU A 453 -2.96 -10.55 6.10
C LEU A 453 -2.41 -11.84 5.45
N PRO A 454 -3.22 -12.57 4.66
CA PRO A 454 -2.83 -13.81 3.98
C PRO A 454 -2.02 -13.52 2.69
N ILE A 455 -1.03 -12.63 2.77
CA ILE A 455 -0.18 -12.23 1.66
C ILE A 455 1.30 -12.33 2.05
N PRO A 456 2.19 -12.82 1.17
CA PRO A 456 3.63 -12.81 1.42
C PRO A 456 4.12 -11.35 1.37
N SER A 457 4.30 -10.74 2.54
CA SER A 457 4.80 -9.37 2.68
C SER A 457 6.33 -9.35 2.61
N ASN A 458 6.89 -8.75 1.56
CA ASN A 458 8.33 -8.46 1.49
C ASN A 458 8.65 -6.99 1.84
N SER A 459 7.64 -6.16 2.12
CA SER A 459 7.83 -4.76 2.50
C SER A 459 6.64 -4.25 3.33
N GLY A 460 6.93 -3.54 4.43
CA GLY A 460 5.89 -2.86 5.24
C GLY A 460 5.08 -1.82 4.45
N GLU A 461 5.58 -1.38 3.30
CA GLU A 461 4.89 -0.47 2.38
C GLU A 461 3.62 -1.09 1.80
N ASP A 462 3.61 -2.41 1.55
CA ASP A 462 2.43 -3.11 1.06
C ASP A 462 1.35 -3.24 2.15
N VAL A 463 1.75 -3.45 3.41
CA VAL A 463 0.80 -3.57 4.52
C VAL A 463 0.13 -2.22 4.82
N HIS A 464 0.94 -1.15 4.88
CA HIS A 464 0.48 0.20 5.16
C HIS A 464 -0.51 0.67 4.09
N HIS A 465 -0.20 0.50 2.81
CA HIS A 465 -1.07 1.02 1.75
C HIS A 465 -2.32 0.17 1.47
N HIS A 466 -2.26 -1.15 1.58
CA HIS A 466 -3.29 -2.02 1.00
C HIS A 466 -4.37 -2.47 1.99
N ALA A 467 -4.09 -2.48 3.30
CA ALA A 467 -5.07 -2.87 4.31
C ALA A 467 -5.69 -1.71 5.09
N GLN A 468 -5.22 -0.47 4.89
CA GLN A 468 -5.77 0.72 5.56
C GLN A 468 -7.26 0.91 5.29
N TYR A 469 -7.69 0.87 4.03
CA TYR A 469 -9.11 1.03 3.69
C TYR A 469 -9.98 -0.11 4.21
N LEU A 470 -9.46 -1.34 4.18
CA LEU A 470 -10.15 -2.52 4.70
C LEU A 470 -10.32 -2.43 6.22
N HIS A 471 -9.26 -2.02 6.92
CA HIS A 471 -9.25 -1.74 8.35
C HIS A 471 -10.27 -0.66 8.71
N MET A 472 -10.26 0.47 7.99
CA MET A 472 -11.17 1.58 8.29
C MET A 472 -12.63 1.15 8.17
N HIS A 473 -12.96 0.36 7.14
CA HIS A 473 -14.31 -0.18 6.99
C HIS A 473 -14.66 -1.18 8.10
N ASP A 474 -13.77 -2.13 8.44
CA ASP A 474 -14.01 -3.07 9.54
C ASP A 474 -14.22 -2.34 10.88
N CYS A 475 -13.39 -1.34 11.19
CA CYS A 475 -13.50 -0.57 12.43
C CYS A 475 -14.76 0.30 12.46
N LEU A 476 -15.16 0.89 11.33
CA LEU A 476 -16.42 1.61 11.19
C LEU A 476 -17.61 0.69 11.50
N MET A 477 -17.64 -0.49 10.87
CA MET A 477 -18.74 -1.45 11.04
C MET A 477 -18.79 -2.05 12.45
N ARG A 478 -17.64 -2.27 13.07
CA ARG A 478 -17.53 -2.71 14.48
C ARG A 478 -18.13 -1.70 15.45
N ASN A 479 -18.01 -0.41 15.13
CA ASN A 479 -18.50 0.67 15.97
C ASN A 479 -19.89 1.16 15.60
N LEU A 480 -20.52 0.62 14.53
CA LEU A 480 -21.78 1.10 13.97
C LEU A 480 -22.91 1.32 14.99
N HIS A 481 -22.98 0.45 16.00
CA HIS A 481 -23.98 0.53 17.07
C HIS A 481 -23.35 0.43 18.47
N VAL A 482 -22.02 0.48 18.55
CA VAL A 482 -21.28 0.37 19.81
C VAL A 482 -20.84 1.73 20.29
N SER A 483 -20.40 2.59 19.37
CA SER A 483 -19.84 3.91 19.67
C SER A 483 -20.65 4.99 18.97
N ARG A 484 -20.95 6.08 19.67
CA ARG A 484 -21.67 7.22 19.09
C ARG A 484 -20.83 7.92 18.02
N TYR A 485 -19.53 8.08 18.25
CA TYR A 485 -18.58 8.69 17.33
C TYR A 485 -17.30 7.86 17.22
N VAL A 486 -16.68 7.91 16.04
CA VAL A 486 -15.45 7.19 15.72
C VAL A 486 -14.41 8.15 15.17
N LEU A 487 -13.24 8.21 15.80
CA LEU A 487 -12.08 8.96 15.33
C LEU A 487 -11.13 8.03 14.55
N PHE A 488 -10.80 8.39 13.32
CA PHE A 488 -9.76 7.70 12.56
C PHE A 488 -8.46 8.52 12.61
N ALA A 489 -7.47 8.07 13.40
CA ALA A 489 -6.19 8.76 13.54
C ALA A 489 -5.04 7.78 13.82
N ASP A 490 -3.85 8.05 13.27
CA ASP A 490 -2.67 7.20 13.41
C ASP A 490 -1.99 7.40 14.78
N ILE A 491 -1.13 6.49 15.23
CA ILE A 491 -0.53 6.57 16.59
C ILE A 491 0.29 7.85 16.81
N ASP A 492 0.91 8.36 15.75
CA ASP A 492 1.71 9.57 15.74
C ASP A 492 0.90 10.85 15.46
N GLU A 493 -0.43 10.76 15.45
CA GLU A 493 -1.35 11.87 15.18
C GLU A 493 -2.24 12.16 16.40
N LEU A 494 -2.35 13.41 16.85
CA LEU A 494 -3.22 13.82 17.96
C LEU A 494 -4.07 15.02 17.55
N VAL A 495 -5.39 14.97 17.79
CA VAL A 495 -6.25 16.13 17.57
C VAL A 495 -6.18 17.04 18.77
N VAL A 496 -5.50 18.18 18.62
CA VAL A 496 -5.26 19.12 19.71
C VAL A 496 -6.16 20.34 19.55
N SER A 497 -6.85 20.68 20.64
CA SER A 497 -7.73 21.84 20.69
C SER A 497 -7.20 22.96 21.59
N ARG A 498 -7.26 24.18 21.02
CA ARG A 498 -7.01 25.45 21.71
C ARG A 498 -8.27 26.00 22.38
N LYS A 499 -9.44 25.72 21.80
CA LYS A 499 -10.74 26.26 22.23
C LYS A 499 -11.53 25.32 23.15
N TYR A 500 -11.51 24.01 22.88
CA TYR A 500 -12.36 23.02 23.54
C TYR A 500 -11.55 22.11 24.47
N HIS A 501 -12.16 21.62 25.55
CA HIS A 501 -11.51 20.72 26.51
C HIS A 501 -11.80 19.25 26.23
N THR A 502 -12.95 18.95 25.60
CA THR A 502 -13.42 17.57 25.38
C THR A 502 -14.01 17.38 23.99
N TRP A 503 -14.06 16.13 23.52
CA TRP A 503 -14.76 15.74 22.29
C TRP A 503 -16.24 16.14 22.33
N LYS A 504 -16.86 16.06 23.51
CA LYS A 504 -18.25 16.43 23.71
C LYS A 504 -18.49 17.89 23.34
N GLU A 505 -17.63 18.81 23.77
CA GLU A 505 -17.75 20.23 23.43
C GLU A 505 -17.61 20.47 21.92
N ILE A 506 -16.62 19.81 21.28
CA ILE A 506 -16.40 19.93 19.83
C ILE A 506 -17.65 19.48 19.07
N VAL A 507 -18.18 18.31 19.41
CA VAL A 507 -19.39 17.75 18.79
C VAL A 507 -20.62 18.60 19.11
N ASP A 508 -20.75 19.09 20.34
CA ASP A 508 -21.90 19.88 20.77
C ASP A 508 -21.99 21.24 20.04
N ASP A 509 -20.85 21.85 19.71
CA ASP A 509 -20.77 23.07 18.89
C ASP A 509 -21.04 22.79 17.40
N HIS A 510 -20.87 21.53 16.97
CA HIS A 510 -21.00 21.09 15.57
C HIS A 510 -22.11 20.04 15.37
N LYS A 511 -23.20 20.08 16.17
CA LYS A 511 -24.29 19.08 16.15
C LYS A 511 -24.97 18.87 14.80
N ALA A 512 -24.89 19.85 13.91
CA ALA A 512 -25.46 19.79 12.56
C ALA A 512 -24.57 19.02 11.56
N CYS A 513 -23.46 18.44 12.01
CA CYS A 513 -22.46 17.77 11.19
C CYS A 513 -22.42 16.27 11.50
N ASP A 514 -22.27 15.46 10.46
CA ASP A 514 -22.16 14.00 10.57
C ASP A 514 -20.69 13.52 10.53
N SER A 515 -19.80 14.39 10.06
CA SER A 515 -18.35 14.21 10.04
C SER A 515 -17.67 15.53 10.36
N LEU A 516 -16.60 15.49 11.17
CA LEU A 516 -15.74 16.61 11.51
C LEU A 516 -14.34 16.33 10.96
N SER A 517 -13.83 17.24 10.14
CA SER A 517 -12.51 17.15 9.53
C SER A 517 -11.53 18.09 10.23
N PHE A 518 -10.34 17.58 10.57
CA PHE A 518 -9.27 18.34 11.23
C PHE A 518 -8.11 18.54 10.26
N GLN A 519 -7.62 19.78 10.11
CA GLN A 519 -6.42 20.05 9.29
C GLN A 519 -5.17 19.49 9.96
N ASN A 520 -4.22 19.03 9.15
CA ASN A 520 -2.96 18.47 9.62
C ASN A 520 -1.85 19.53 9.66
N ALA A 521 -1.01 19.48 10.68
CA ALA A 521 0.31 20.11 10.68
C ALA A 521 1.37 19.10 11.17
N PHE A 522 2.53 19.05 10.51
CA PHE A 522 3.64 18.21 10.96
C PHE A 522 4.37 18.86 12.13
N PHE A 523 4.63 18.10 13.18
CA PHE A 523 5.39 18.52 14.36
C PHE A 523 6.76 17.88 14.37
N PHE A 524 7.76 18.71 14.68
CA PHE A 524 9.18 18.38 14.63
C PHE A 524 9.84 18.68 15.99
N PRO A 525 10.97 18.00 16.31
CA PRO A 525 11.76 18.32 17.48
C PRO A 525 12.07 19.83 17.55
N GLY A 526 11.76 20.43 18.69
CA GLY A 526 11.97 21.85 18.92
C GLY A 526 11.82 22.13 20.40
N LEU A 527 12.92 22.47 21.08
CA LEU A 527 12.90 22.69 22.52
C LEU A 527 11.98 23.88 22.85
N THR A 528 10.85 23.58 23.48
CA THR A 528 10.00 24.57 24.16
C THR A 528 10.85 25.39 25.14
N LYS A 529 10.88 26.71 24.91
CA LYS A 529 11.53 27.65 25.83
C LYS A 529 10.62 27.98 27.02
N GLU A 530 9.32 27.74 26.88
CA GLU A 530 8.32 27.98 27.92
C GLU A 530 8.54 27.08 29.14
N LEU A 531 8.23 27.64 30.32
CA LEU A 531 8.20 26.88 31.56
C LEU A 531 6.80 26.31 31.77
N PHE A 532 6.72 25.03 32.08
CA PHE A 532 5.46 24.34 32.39
C PHE A 532 5.68 23.29 33.49
N PRO A 533 4.62 22.92 34.23
CA PRO A 533 4.73 21.91 35.28
C PRO A 533 5.34 20.60 34.77
N PHE A 534 6.23 20.01 35.56
CA PHE A 534 6.86 18.71 35.24
C PHE A 534 7.68 18.67 33.94
N LYS A 535 8.19 19.82 33.46
CA LYS A 535 9.07 19.91 32.29
C LYS A 535 10.26 18.94 32.35
N GLU A 536 10.89 18.79 33.50
CA GLU A 536 12.02 17.86 33.66
C GLU A 536 11.60 16.39 33.56
N LEU A 537 10.39 16.02 33.99
CA LEU A 537 9.85 14.68 33.75
C LEU A 537 9.53 14.47 32.27
N ALA A 538 8.95 15.48 31.60
CA ALA A 538 8.69 15.40 30.16
C ALA A 538 9.99 15.19 29.36
N LYS A 539 11.08 15.87 29.72
CA LYS A 539 12.43 15.62 29.17
C LYS A 539 12.95 14.24 29.54
N THR A 540 12.79 13.83 30.80
CA THR A 540 13.28 12.54 31.30
C THR A 540 12.69 11.38 30.50
N TYR A 541 11.41 11.46 30.13
CA TYR A 541 10.69 10.42 29.39
C TYR A 541 10.55 10.69 27.88
N ASP A 542 11.24 11.70 27.35
CA ASP A 542 11.21 12.09 25.93
C ASP A 542 9.79 12.24 25.35
N LEU A 543 8.96 13.02 26.04
CA LEU A 543 7.56 13.22 25.67
C LEU A 543 7.42 14.18 24.47
N ASN A 544 7.45 13.61 23.26
CA ASN A 544 7.28 14.33 21.99
C ASN A 544 6.15 15.36 22.02
N THR A 545 5.00 15.02 22.62
CA THR A 545 3.83 15.90 22.69
C THR A 545 4.10 17.27 23.32
N PHE A 546 5.11 17.37 24.20
CA PHE A 546 5.53 18.61 24.85
C PHE A 546 6.88 19.15 24.35
N LEU A 547 7.76 18.25 23.90
CA LEU A 547 9.13 18.59 23.50
C LEU A 547 9.24 18.99 22.03
N TRP A 548 8.21 18.72 21.21
CA TRP A 548 8.21 19.01 19.79
C TRP A 548 7.22 20.13 19.53
N THR A 549 7.71 21.37 19.53
CA THR A 549 6.85 22.56 19.38
C THR A 549 6.87 23.18 18.00
N ASN A 550 7.81 22.78 17.14
CA ASN A 550 7.95 23.36 15.81
C ASN A 550 6.99 22.66 14.85
N HIS A 551 6.19 23.42 14.09
CA HIS A 551 5.30 22.84 13.09
C HIS A 551 5.37 23.47 11.69
N SER A 552 4.91 22.69 10.71
CA SER A 552 4.70 23.10 9.32
C SER A 552 3.48 24.02 9.18
N GLU A 553 3.24 24.54 7.98
CA GLU A 553 1.92 25.08 7.64
C GLU A 553 0.83 24.00 7.71
N PHE A 554 -0.42 24.46 7.83
CA PHE A 554 -1.58 23.59 7.80
C PHE A 554 -1.82 23.08 6.37
N TYR A 555 -2.00 21.76 6.24
CA TYR A 555 -2.44 21.14 5.00
C TYR A 555 -3.94 21.34 4.80
N SER A 556 -4.37 21.43 3.54
CA SER A 556 -5.78 21.63 3.22
C SER A 556 -6.63 20.43 3.64
N HIS A 557 -7.91 20.67 3.92
CA HIS A 557 -8.84 19.58 4.22
C HIS A 557 -8.89 18.54 3.10
N GLY A 558 -8.90 17.27 3.49
CA GLY A 558 -8.93 16.13 2.55
C GLY A 558 -7.57 15.72 1.96
N GLU A 559 -6.51 16.52 2.15
CA GLU A 559 -5.16 16.12 1.73
C GLU A 559 -4.50 15.20 2.75
N ARG A 560 -4.39 15.66 4.00
CA ARG A 560 -3.76 14.96 5.13
C ARG A 560 -4.61 14.96 6.39
N SER A 561 -5.86 15.41 6.29
CA SER A 561 -6.79 15.49 7.39
C SER A 561 -7.08 14.13 8.02
N LYS A 562 -7.66 14.18 9.20
CA LYS A 562 -8.30 13.04 9.86
C LYS A 562 -9.70 13.46 10.27
N VAL A 563 -10.57 12.46 10.48
CA VAL A 563 -12.00 12.70 10.66
C VAL A 563 -12.54 12.00 11.90
N LEU A 564 -13.42 12.70 12.61
CA LEU A 564 -14.33 12.16 13.61
C LEU A 564 -15.71 12.02 12.97
N VAL A 565 -16.32 10.84 13.02
CA VAL A 565 -17.57 10.56 12.29
C VAL A 565 -18.64 9.91 13.16
N ASP A 566 -19.92 10.15 12.84
CA ASP A 566 -21.02 9.29 13.30
C ASP A 566 -21.08 8.04 12.40
N PRO A 567 -20.76 6.84 12.90
CA PRO A 567 -20.70 5.65 12.05
C PRO A 567 -22.06 5.28 11.46
N GLN A 568 -23.18 5.77 12.01
CA GLN A 568 -24.51 5.54 11.42
C GLN A 568 -24.76 6.34 10.15
N GLN A 569 -24.00 7.41 9.92
CA GLN A 569 -24.17 8.33 8.79
C GLN A 569 -23.15 8.10 7.67
N ILE A 570 -22.08 7.34 7.94
CA ILE A 570 -20.99 7.11 6.98
C ILE A 570 -21.12 5.76 6.27
N TRP A 571 -21.13 5.78 4.94
CA TRP A 571 -21.09 4.56 4.14
C TRP A 571 -19.65 4.09 3.88
N ILE A 572 -18.81 4.96 3.34
CA ILE A 572 -17.38 4.67 3.07
C ILE A 572 -16.54 5.85 3.55
N CYS A 573 -15.57 5.56 4.40
CA CYS A 573 -14.52 6.49 4.82
C CYS A 573 -13.22 6.21 4.06
N LYS A 574 -12.49 7.25 3.69
CA LYS A 574 -11.10 7.18 3.21
C LYS A 574 -10.16 7.71 4.29
N ILE A 575 -8.86 7.52 4.08
CA ILE A 575 -7.79 7.88 5.03
C ILE A 575 -7.88 9.34 5.49
N HIS A 576 -8.23 10.27 4.58
CA HIS A 576 -8.21 11.70 4.87
C HIS A 576 -9.57 12.42 4.86
N ALA A 577 -10.63 11.73 4.46
CA ALA A 577 -11.96 12.32 4.33
C ALA A 577 -13.04 11.24 4.24
N VAL A 578 -14.29 11.62 4.48
CA VAL A 578 -15.43 10.78 4.14
C VAL A 578 -15.60 10.73 2.63
N LYS A 579 -15.85 9.53 2.08
CA LYS A 579 -16.06 9.36 0.63
C LYS A 579 -17.53 9.31 0.25
N TYR A 580 -18.32 8.54 1.00
CA TYR A 580 -19.76 8.41 0.78
C TYR A 580 -20.49 8.40 2.12
N PHE A 581 -21.51 9.24 2.21
CA PHE A 581 -22.49 9.24 3.30
C PHE A 581 -23.66 8.31 2.96
N VAL A 582 -24.43 7.94 3.98
CA VAL A 582 -25.66 7.15 3.82
C VAL A 582 -26.74 7.98 3.12
N SER A 583 -26.87 9.25 3.47
CA SER A 583 -27.80 10.21 2.84
C SER A 583 -27.05 11.33 2.14
N SER A 584 -27.61 11.83 1.04
CA SER A 584 -27.06 13.00 0.33
C SER A 584 -27.20 14.31 1.11
N PHE A 585 -28.02 14.32 2.18
CA PHE A 585 -28.20 15.47 3.05
C PHE A 585 -27.18 15.53 4.19
N ASN A 586 -26.39 14.47 4.39
CA ASN A 586 -25.38 14.46 5.44
C ASN A 586 -24.27 15.48 5.16
N LYS A 587 -23.72 16.05 6.22
CA LYS A 587 -22.79 17.18 6.15
C LYS A 587 -21.44 16.86 6.79
N GLU A 588 -20.37 17.10 6.02
CA GLU A 588 -19.01 17.20 6.56
C GLU A 588 -18.72 18.65 6.95
N CYS A 589 -18.14 18.84 8.13
CA CYS A 589 -17.73 20.14 8.64
C CYS A 589 -16.21 20.20 8.76
N PHE A 590 -15.67 21.33 8.29
CA PHE A 590 -14.24 21.60 8.23
C PHE A 590 -13.90 22.58 9.35
N LEU A 591 -13.13 22.12 10.34
CA LEU A 591 -12.90 22.89 11.56
C LEU A 591 -11.70 23.84 11.37
N ASP A 592 -11.84 25.05 11.93
CA ASP A 592 -10.80 26.08 11.89
C ASP A 592 -9.57 25.63 12.71
N PRO A 593 -8.36 25.63 12.11
CA PRO A 593 -7.15 25.22 12.80
C PRO A 593 -6.74 26.14 13.96
N ASN A 594 -7.32 27.33 14.07
CA ASN A 594 -7.17 28.18 15.25
C ASN A 594 -7.94 27.66 16.47
N ASP A 595 -8.98 26.85 16.27
CA ASP A 595 -9.78 26.26 17.34
C ASP A 595 -9.30 24.84 17.68
N VAL A 596 -9.10 24.02 16.66
CA VAL A 596 -8.71 22.61 16.80
C VAL A 596 -8.12 22.05 15.50
N PHE A 597 -7.03 21.31 15.59
CA PHE A 597 -6.37 20.72 14.44
C PHE A 597 -5.56 19.47 14.84
N LEU A 598 -5.04 18.77 13.85
CA LEU A 598 -4.30 17.53 14.00
C LEU A 598 -2.79 17.78 14.03
N HIS A 599 -2.17 17.45 15.16
CA HIS A 599 -0.73 17.35 15.33
C HIS A 599 -0.23 16.04 14.75
N HIS A 600 0.69 16.07 13.79
CA HIS A 600 1.32 14.88 13.22
C HIS A 600 2.82 14.84 13.52
N TYR A 601 3.23 14.04 14.50
CA TYR A 601 4.61 13.98 14.97
C TYR A 601 5.49 13.14 14.05
N ARG A 602 6.42 13.78 13.33
CA ARG A 602 7.38 13.11 12.43
C ARG A 602 8.80 13.63 12.65
N PRO A 603 9.84 12.79 12.56
CA PRO A 603 11.22 13.28 12.54
C PRO A 603 11.42 14.22 11.34
N ALA A 604 12.18 15.30 11.54
CA ALA A 604 12.27 16.40 10.59
C ALA A 604 12.77 15.97 9.21
N VAL A 605 11.99 16.31 8.18
CA VAL A 605 12.43 16.29 6.77
C VAL A 605 12.56 17.75 6.34
N SER A 606 13.74 18.11 5.81
CA SER A 606 14.26 19.47 5.72
C SER A 606 13.29 20.54 5.16
N ASP A 607 13.39 21.74 5.77
CA ASP A 607 13.07 23.07 5.21
C ASP A 607 11.65 23.66 5.32
N SER A 608 10.79 23.20 6.23
CA SER A 608 9.44 23.79 6.41
C SER A 608 9.05 24.16 7.85
N VAL A 609 10.02 24.41 8.73
CA VAL A 609 9.73 24.89 10.10
C VAL A 609 9.33 26.36 10.05
N LYS A 610 8.07 26.67 10.39
CA LYS A 610 7.56 28.05 10.31
C LYS A 610 7.05 28.62 11.63
N TYR A 611 6.59 27.79 12.57
CA TYR A 611 5.90 28.26 13.77
C TYR A 611 6.27 27.44 15.01
N GLN A 612 6.35 28.11 16.17
CA GLN A 612 6.47 27.49 17.49
C GLN A 612 5.09 27.43 18.15
N ASN A 613 4.73 26.30 18.73
CA ASN A 613 3.40 26.02 19.26
C ASN A 613 3.47 25.45 20.69
N VAL A 614 2.55 25.92 21.54
CA VAL A 614 2.46 25.64 22.99
C VAL A 614 1.09 25.10 23.43
N ASP A 615 0.28 24.59 22.49
CA ASP A 615 -1.12 24.21 22.71
C ASP A 615 -1.32 23.10 23.76
N MET A 616 -0.28 22.29 23.96
CA MET A 616 -0.31 21.19 24.93
C MET A 616 0.02 21.63 26.36
N LEU A 617 0.56 22.84 26.57
CA LEU A 617 1.06 23.27 27.88
C LEU A 617 -0.04 23.38 28.94
N GLY A 618 -1.25 23.83 28.56
CA GLY A 618 -2.39 23.94 29.49
C GLY A 618 -2.86 22.60 30.07
N ARG A 619 -2.51 21.47 29.43
CA ARG A 619 -2.87 20.10 29.87
C ARG A 619 -1.67 19.33 30.43
N SER A 620 -0.49 19.97 30.48
CA SER A 620 0.78 19.32 30.81
C SER A 620 0.77 18.62 32.15
N GLU A 621 0.30 19.27 33.22
CA GLU A 621 0.30 18.68 34.56
C GLU A 621 -0.46 17.35 34.63
N ARG A 622 -1.72 17.33 34.17
CA ARG A 622 -2.56 16.13 34.26
C ARG A 622 -2.06 15.02 33.33
N LEU A 623 -1.69 15.39 32.10
CA LEU A 623 -1.22 14.42 31.11
C LEU A 623 0.12 13.80 31.49
N ILE A 624 1.10 14.60 31.93
CA ILE A 624 2.42 14.09 32.35
C ILE A 624 2.26 13.17 33.57
N LYS A 625 1.44 13.54 34.57
CA LYS A 625 1.18 12.68 35.73
C LYS A 625 0.62 11.32 35.30
N ASN A 626 -0.39 11.31 34.43
CA ASN A 626 -0.98 10.07 33.91
C ASN A 626 0.05 9.20 33.16
N ILE A 627 0.81 9.79 32.25
CA ILE A 627 1.84 9.07 31.47
C ILE A 627 2.88 8.45 32.41
N VAL A 628 3.38 9.22 33.37
CA VAL A 628 4.40 8.76 34.33
C VAL A 628 3.88 7.62 35.21
N LEU A 629 2.61 7.67 35.62
CA LEU A 629 1.99 6.58 36.37
C LEU A 629 1.97 5.28 35.55
N VAL A 630 1.56 5.34 34.28
CA VAL A 630 1.54 4.16 33.40
C VAL A 630 2.96 3.63 33.17
N ILE A 631 3.93 4.50 32.88
CA ILE A 631 5.34 4.11 32.71
C ILE A 631 5.85 3.34 33.93
N ARG A 632 5.53 3.81 35.14
CA ARG A 632 5.91 3.14 36.39
C ARG A 632 5.20 1.79 36.57
N GLU A 633 3.91 1.71 36.29
CA GLU A 633 3.14 0.45 36.44
C GLU A 633 3.57 -0.63 35.45
N THR A 634 4.03 -0.21 34.26
CA THR A 634 4.42 -1.12 33.18
C THR A 634 5.92 -1.42 33.13
N ASN A 635 6.73 -0.82 34.02
CA ASN A 635 8.20 -0.93 34.02
C ASN A 635 8.82 -0.70 32.64
N VAL A 636 8.34 0.32 31.93
CA VAL A 636 8.91 0.68 30.62
C VAL A 636 10.27 1.33 30.83
N ASP A 637 11.31 0.51 30.75
CA ASP A 637 12.69 0.97 30.69
C ASP A 637 13.03 1.54 29.30
N LYS A 638 13.96 2.50 29.30
CA LYS A 638 14.34 3.36 28.15
C LYS A 638 14.99 2.65 26.96
N ASN A 639 15.15 1.34 26.98
CA ASN A 639 16.02 0.61 26.04
C ASN A 639 15.27 0.10 24.82
#